data_AF-A0AAV6ILZ8-F1
#
_entry.id   AF-A0AAV6ILZ8-F1
#
_cell.length_a   1.000
_cell.length_b   1.000
_cell.length_c   1.000
_cell.angle_alpha   90.00
_cell.angle_beta   90.00
_cell.angle_gamma   90.00
#
_symmetry.space_group_name_H-M   'P 1'
#
loop_
_entity.id
_entity.type
_entity.pdbx_description
1 polymer ?
#
loop_
_entity_poly.entity_id
_entity_poly.type
_entity_poly.pdbx_seq_one_letter_code
_entity_poly.pdbx_strand_id
1 'polypeptide(L)'
;MEERVKLLGLVGAGALLGSVTTIALLRLYTSYLVGRGFTPETAAKGHDVCGDRNHGRASSDLLKDEIVSEQLTRNIQFFGIESQHNVSASYVVVIGLGGVGSHAASMLLRSGVGRLLLVDFDQVSVSSLNRHAVATREDVGIPKAHCLKKHFLSIFPECLVEAKVLLYDASSEEEILSGHPDFVLDCIDNIDTKVALLAACVRRGLKVLSATGAGARADPTRIRVADLRESTNDPLSRAVRHRLRKDYGIEGGIPVVFSLEKPKAKLLPFKGPSGEEENPSDYQIVPGFRVRIIPVLGTIPAIFGQVMASYVITQLAGFEVQTEPLVNFDMDHYRVLHQRLIEHEELLYGSSMQVQVDVEEVMYIVKELWRGRSARDESMKDIGRGMWRSINDLMLVRWDRAKPAAISNLVLLRFKEADEHELQTLEDIKENEPEFFSRVASVLKRAELDFATEDVNFQSVPDLQKSMYKVVDGFPCVRLLNLSGEIGCSNPGREKVVAPIVRYKNADKLAQLSAILVSLHEFDSFFLRLSNDVDFAKYVGGVLVESGTDVQNELKGVSMDEKFPQAEFSPYKNISYQWNPIGSGIMWNNYDFPVFLLSDSSTSTLKEAAIKNEGNKKAYTTDVAEFDLVMQTTKSGTRDSESCLKEGTCLPLGGYSVWSALPPVNTSSSDSSKHIILAVASMDSASFFRDKSLGADSPISGLISLLVAVDALSRVVDDLGKQLVFVIFTGEAWGFLGSRRFLLELDQNSDAVNGLNSSLIDMILEVGSVGKGFSQGTKSFFAHTTQVSAATNETLNALKRAQHSLQSSGIDISMANASNPGIPPSSLMAFLRKVCDTVTRIPGLYLYYTYYNYML
;
A
#
# COMPACT_ATOMS: atom_id res chain seq x y z
N MET A 1 -71.75 -8.91 3.56
CA MET A 1 -71.52 -9.55 4.89
C MET A 1 -71.18 -11.03 4.75
N GLU A 2 -71.82 -11.76 3.82
CA GLU A 2 -71.52 -13.18 3.55
C GLU A 2 -70.09 -13.51 3.09
N GLU A 3 -69.44 -12.67 2.28
CA GLU A 3 -68.06 -12.96 1.84
C GLU A 3 -67.00 -12.81 2.94
N ARG A 4 -67.21 -11.90 3.90
CA ARG A 4 -66.28 -11.74 5.05
C ARG A 4 -66.33 -12.91 6.02
N VAL A 5 -67.48 -13.59 6.14
CA VAL A 5 -67.64 -14.78 6.98
C VAL A 5 -66.95 -15.99 6.35
N LYS A 6 -66.96 -16.12 5.02
CA LYS A 6 -66.24 -17.19 4.30
C LYS A 6 -64.72 -17.05 4.41
N LEU A 7 -64.19 -15.82 4.38
CA LEU A 7 -62.75 -15.56 4.54
C LEU A 7 -62.26 -15.85 5.97
N LEU A 8 -63.05 -15.51 6.99
CA LEU A 8 -62.76 -15.85 8.39
C LEU A 8 -62.83 -17.36 8.66
N GLY A 9 -63.72 -18.09 7.98
CA GLY A 9 -63.78 -19.55 8.04
C GLY A 9 -62.54 -20.24 7.43
N LEU A 10 -62.01 -19.70 6.33
CA LEU A 10 -60.80 -20.21 5.67
C LEU A 10 -59.52 -19.95 6.49
N VAL A 11 -59.40 -18.78 7.12
CA VAL A 11 -58.29 -18.45 8.02
C VAL A 11 -58.36 -19.28 9.32
N GLY A 12 -59.56 -19.49 9.86
CA GLY A 12 -59.77 -20.35 11.02
C GLY A 12 -59.45 -21.83 10.75
N ALA A 13 -59.81 -22.35 9.57
CA ALA A 13 -59.48 -23.71 9.16
C ALA A 13 -57.97 -23.92 8.96
N GLY A 14 -57.26 -22.91 8.42
CA GLY A 14 -55.80 -22.93 8.29
C GLY A 14 -55.07 -22.96 9.65
N ALA A 15 -55.56 -22.20 10.63
CA ALA A 15 -54.99 -22.19 11.99
C ALA A 15 -55.23 -23.52 12.74
N LEU A 16 -56.39 -24.16 12.53
CA LEU A 16 -56.71 -25.49 13.07
C LEU A 16 -55.85 -26.60 12.44
N LEU A 17 -55.64 -26.56 11.13
CA LEU A 17 -54.74 -27.51 10.45
C LEU A 17 -53.28 -27.34 10.89
N GLY A 18 -52.81 -26.09 11.07
CA GLY A 18 -51.47 -25.79 11.59
C GLY A 18 -51.27 -26.26 13.03
N SER A 19 -52.27 -26.11 13.89
CA SER A 19 -52.18 -26.57 15.28
C SER A 19 -52.30 -28.10 15.40
N VAL A 20 -53.13 -28.75 14.59
CA VAL A 20 -53.23 -30.23 14.53
C VAL A 20 -51.94 -30.85 13.99
N THR A 21 -51.31 -30.27 12.97
CA THR A 21 -50.00 -30.74 12.47
C THR A 21 -48.87 -30.53 13.48
N THR A 22 -48.88 -29.41 14.21
CA THR A 22 -47.92 -29.15 15.28
C THR A 22 -48.10 -30.12 16.46
N ILE A 23 -49.35 -30.43 16.84
CA ILE A 23 -49.65 -31.42 17.89
C ILE A 23 -49.31 -32.84 17.41
N ALA A 24 -49.51 -33.17 16.14
CA ALA A 24 -49.12 -34.46 15.56
C ALA A 24 -47.58 -34.61 15.54
N LEU A 25 -46.85 -33.55 15.19
CA LEU A 25 -45.38 -33.51 15.25
C LEU A 25 -44.88 -33.59 16.69
N LEU A 26 -45.51 -32.90 17.64
CA LEU A 26 -45.20 -33.00 19.07
C LEU A 26 -45.50 -34.40 19.62
N ARG A 27 -46.58 -35.06 19.17
CA ARG A 27 -46.90 -36.45 19.54
C ARG A 27 -45.94 -37.45 18.90
N LEU A 28 -45.49 -37.24 17.67
CA LEU A 28 -44.44 -38.05 17.04
C LEU A 28 -43.09 -37.87 17.76
N TYR A 29 -42.76 -36.64 18.16
CA TYR A 29 -41.55 -36.32 18.92
C TYR A 29 -41.59 -36.90 20.34
N THR A 30 -42.75 -36.86 21.02
CA THR A 30 -42.91 -37.52 22.33
C THR A 30 -42.97 -39.04 22.21
N SER A 31 -43.49 -39.61 21.12
CA SER A 31 -43.46 -41.06 20.88
C SER A 31 -42.04 -41.56 20.57
N TYR A 32 -41.22 -40.72 19.93
CA TYR A 32 -39.79 -40.97 19.72
C TYR A 32 -38.98 -40.89 21.03
N LEU A 33 -39.35 -40.01 21.96
CA LEU A 33 -38.73 -39.89 23.30
C LEU A 33 -39.23 -40.92 24.33
N VAL A 34 -40.41 -41.51 24.14
CA VAL A 34 -40.99 -42.54 25.02
C VAL A 34 -40.52 -43.97 24.66
N GLY A 35 -39.79 -44.14 23.55
CA GLY A 35 -39.16 -45.41 23.15
C GLY A 35 -37.89 -45.80 23.93
N ARG A 36 -37.37 -44.94 24.81
CA ARG A 36 -36.32 -45.29 25.77
C ARG A 36 -36.81 -44.96 27.18
N GLY A 37 -37.36 -45.97 27.84
CA GLY A 37 -37.83 -45.88 29.21
C GLY A 37 -36.72 -45.50 30.19
N PHE A 38 -36.93 -44.41 30.91
CA PHE A 38 -36.25 -44.11 32.16
C PHE A 38 -37.30 -43.59 33.15
N THR A 39 -37.70 -44.45 34.08
CA THR A 39 -38.46 -44.09 35.29
C THR A 39 -37.47 -43.73 36.40
N PRO A 40 -37.59 -42.58 37.07
CA PRO A 40 -36.81 -42.28 38.26
C PRO A 40 -37.66 -42.55 39.51
N GLU A 41 -37.33 -43.59 40.28
CA GLU A 41 -37.55 -43.63 41.73
C GLU A 41 -37.07 -44.97 42.31
N THR A 42 -35.99 -44.95 43.11
CA THR A 42 -35.98 -45.33 44.53
C THR A 42 -34.55 -45.48 45.06
N ALA A 43 -34.41 -45.08 46.32
CA ALA A 43 -33.19 -44.92 47.07
C ALA A 43 -32.54 -46.23 47.53
N ALA A 44 -31.23 -46.10 47.83
CA ALA A 44 -30.47 -46.85 48.84
C ALA A 44 -30.37 -48.38 48.71
N LYS A 45 -29.15 -48.85 48.40
CA LYS A 45 -28.35 -49.73 49.29
C LYS A 45 -26.96 -49.96 48.69
N GLY A 46 -25.95 -49.85 49.54
CA GLY A 46 -24.56 -50.05 49.18
C GLY A 46 -24.20 -51.50 48.91
N HIS A 47 -23.08 -51.67 48.21
CA HIS A 47 -22.21 -52.83 48.35
C HIS A 47 -20.78 -52.40 48.02
N ASP A 48 -19.90 -52.52 49.02
CA ASP A 48 -18.46 -52.52 48.84
C ASP A 48 -18.04 -53.61 47.86
N VAL A 49 -17.19 -53.25 46.88
CA VAL A 49 -16.16 -54.15 46.36
C VAL A 49 -14.90 -53.33 46.09
N CYS A 50 -13.94 -53.46 47.00
CA CYS A 50 -12.53 -53.17 46.74
C CYS A 50 -12.05 -54.11 45.61
N GLY A 51 -11.48 -53.54 44.55
CA GLY A 51 -11.06 -54.29 43.37
C GLY A 51 -10.03 -53.52 42.56
N ASP A 52 -8.78 -53.71 42.98
CA ASP A 52 -7.53 -53.51 42.24
C ASP A 52 -7.68 -53.45 40.71
N ARG A 53 -7.23 -52.35 40.08
CA ARG A 53 -7.02 -52.29 38.63
C ARG A 53 -5.62 -51.78 38.32
N ASN A 54 -4.75 -52.77 38.22
CA ASN A 54 -3.53 -52.79 37.44
C ASN A 54 -3.53 -51.86 36.22
N HIS A 55 -2.41 -51.17 36.05
CA HIS A 55 -1.92 -50.64 34.79
C HIS A 55 -1.97 -51.70 33.69
N GLY A 56 -2.93 -51.54 32.77
CA GLY A 56 -3.10 -52.36 31.58
C GLY A 56 -3.38 -51.46 30.38
N ARG A 57 -2.35 -51.30 29.56
CA ARG A 57 -2.34 -50.64 28.24
C ARG A 57 -3.47 -51.22 27.36
N ALA A 58 -4.58 -50.50 27.25
CA ALA A 58 -5.64 -50.78 26.27
C ALA A 58 -5.95 -49.48 25.53
N SER A 59 -5.05 -49.10 24.61
CA SER A 59 -5.36 -48.14 23.56
C SER A 59 -6.26 -48.87 22.56
N SER A 60 -7.56 -48.92 22.86
CA SER A 60 -8.53 -49.00 21.78
C SER A 60 -8.40 -47.69 21.00
N ASP A 61 -8.12 -47.80 19.71
CA ASP A 61 -8.08 -46.68 18.78
C ASP A 61 -9.34 -45.82 18.96
N LEU A 62 -9.17 -44.64 19.56
CA LEU A 62 -10.26 -43.74 19.97
C LEU A 62 -11.16 -43.35 18.79
N LEU A 63 -10.58 -43.36 17.58
CA LEU A 63 -11.29 -43.00 16.34
C LEU A 63 -12.19 -44.12 15.81
N LYS A 64 -12.17 -45.32 16.42
CA LYS A 64 -13.12 -46.40 16.10
C LYS A 64 -14.47 -46.23 16.78
N ASP A 65 -14.56 -45.42 17.83
CA ASP A 65 -15.84 -45.07 18.43
C ASP A 65 -16.61 -44.13 17.49
N GLU A 66 -17.83 -44.51 17.12
CA GLU A 66 -18.66 -43.75 16.17
C GLU A 66 -18.96 -42.33 16.68
N ILE A 67 -19.15 -42.14 17.98
CA ILE A 67 -19.46 -40.83 18.57
C ILE A 67 -18.22 -39.94 18.52
N VAL A 68 -17.06 -40.48 18.91
CA VAL A 68 -15.78 -39.75 18.88
C VAL A 68 -15.41 -39.38 17.45
N SER A 69 -15.53 -40.33 16.51
CA SER A 69 -15.28 -40.08 15.10
C SER A 69 -16.21 -39.00 14.56
N GLU A 70 -17.51 -39.05 14.89
CA GLU A 70 -18.47 -38.04 14.42
C GLU A 70 -18.20 -36.65 15.01
N GLN A 71 -17.83 -36.58 16.29
CA GLN A 71 -17.45 -35.32 16.94
C GLN A 71 -16.22 -34.68 16.27
N LEU A 72 -15.28 -35.49 15.78
CA LEU A 72 -14.04 -35.04 15.14
C LEU A 72 -14.12 -35.01 13.60
N THR A 73 -15.28 -35.31 12.99
CA THR A 73 -15.45 -35.45 11.53
C THR A 73 -14.87 -34.26 10.75
N ARG A 74 -15.03 -33.02 11.23
CA ARG A 74 -14.50 -31.83 10.54
C ARG A 74 -12.98 -31.77 10.53
N ASN A 75 -12.32 -32.18 11.62
CA ASN A 75 -10.86 -32.23 11.66
C ASN A 75 -10.33 -33.41 10.83
N ILE A 76 -11.02 -34.56 10.86
CA ILE A 76 -10.68 -35.72 10.05
C ILE A 76 -10.78 -35.39 8.56
N GLN A 77 -11.85 -34.70 8.14
CA GLN A 77 -12.02 -34.24 6.75
C GLN A 77 -10.92 -33.25 6.33
N PHE A 78 -10.41 -32.45 7.27
CA PHE A 78 -9.39 -31.45 6.99
C PHE A 78 -7.98 -32.03 6.95
N PHE A 79 -7.56 -32.80 7.97
CA PHE A 79 -6.20 -33.32 8.10
C PHE A 79 -6.01 -34.73 7.53
N GLY A 80 -7.09 -35.47 7.32
CA GLY A 80 -7.06 -36.92 7.10
C GLY A 80 -7.04 -37.71 8.42
N ILE A 81 -7.40 -38.99 8.32
CA ILE A 81 -7.57 -39.87 9.49
C ILE A 81 -6.24 -40.15 10.23
N GLU A 82 -5.15 -40.34 9.50
CA GLU A 82 -3.83 -40.62 10.09
C GLU A 82 -3.30 -39.43 10.89
N SER A 83 -3.39 -38.23 10.32
CA SER A 83 -3.02 -36.98 10.97
C SER A 83 -3.87 -36.73 12.22
N GLN A 84 -5.18 -37.02 12.17
CA GLN A 84 -6.04 -36.93 13.33
C GLN A 84 -5.64 -37.94 14.41
N HIS A 85 -5.24 -39.15 14.04
CA HIS A 85 -4.74 -40.15 14.99
C HIS A 85 -3.50 -39.63 15.74
N ASN A 86 -2.59 -38.93 15.05
CA ASN A 86 -1.44 -38.29 15.70
C ASN A 86 -1.86 -37.23 16.74
N VAL A 87 -2.82 -36.37 16.39
CA VAL A 87 -3.39 -35.38 17.32
C VAL A 87 -4.02 -36.08 18.52
N SER A 88 -4.80 -37.13 18.29
CA SER A 88 -5.49 -37.88 19.35
C SER A 88 -4.55 -38.69 20.26
N ALA A 89 -3.37 -39.07 19.77
CA ALA A 89 -2.35 -39.75 20.57
C ALA A 89 -1.45 -38.80 21.39
N SER A 90 -1.55 -37.48 21.16
CA SER A 90 -0.61 -36.49 21.69
C SER A 90 -0.86 -36.14 23.17
N TYR A 91 0.22 -35.80 23.88
CA TYR A 91 0.23 -35.27 25.24
C TYR A 91 0.70 -33.82 25.28
N VAL A 92 -0.17 -32.92 25.75
CA VAL A 92 0.10 -31.48 25.82
C VAL A 92 -0.01 -30.95 27.26
N VAL A 93 0.96 -30.14 27.67
CA VAL A 93 0.98 -29.45 28.97
C VAL A 93 0.66 -27.98 28.77
N VAL A 94 -0.31 -27.44 29.50
CA VAL A 94 -0.70 -26.02 29.44
C VAL A 94 -0.47 -25.38 30.81
N ILE A 95 0.42 -24.39 30.87
CA ILE A 95 0.82 -23.72 32.11
C ILE A 95 0.33 -22.27 32.08
N GLY A 96 -0.49 -21.89 33.07
CA GLY A 96 -1.21 -20.63 33.14
C GLY A 96 -2.56 -20.72 32.42
N LEU A 97 -3.65 -20.79 33.19
CA LEU A 97 -5.02 -21.02 32.72
C LEU A 97 -5.87 -19.75 32.82
N GLY A 98 -5.25 -18.59 32.62
CA GLY A 98 -5.93 -17.31 32.48
C GLY A 98 -6.64 -17.14 31.14
N GLY A 99 -6.75 -15.90 30.65
CA GLY A 99 -7.48 -15.61 29.40
C GLY A 99 -6.84 -16.18 28.13
N VAL A 100 -5.55 -16.54 28.16
CA VAL A 100 -4.89 -17.19 27.01
C VAL A 100 -4.99 -18.72 27.13
N GLY A 101 -4.44 -19.28 28.21
CA GLY A 101 -4.33 -20.73 28.34
C GLY A 101 -5.66 -21.45 28.49
N SER A 102 -6.69 -20.83 29.11
CA SER A 102 -8.03 -21.46 29.16
C SER A 102 -8.63 -21.66 27.77
N HIS A 103 -8.43 -20.69 26.85
CA HIS A 103 -8.89 -20.80 25.46
C HIS A 103 -8.03 -21.79 24.65
N ALA A 104 -6.71 -21.77 24.84
CA ALA A 104 -5.81 -22.71 24.17
C ALA A 104 -6.14 -24.17 24.57
N ALA A 105 -6.23 -24.44 25.87
CA ALA A 105 -6.56 -25.76 26.40
C ALA A 105 -7.95 -26.23 25.93
N SER A 106 -8.95 -25.33 25.88
CA SER A 106 -10.29 -25.69 25.44
C SER A 106 -10.32 -26.08 23.97
N MET A 107 -9.57 -25.40 23.11
CA MET A 107 -9.54 -25.73 21.69
C MET A 107 -8.70 -26.99 21.42
N LEU A 108 -7.58 -27.19 22.14
CA LEU A 108 -6.82 -28.44 22.10
C LEU A 108 -7.69 -29.66 22.44
N LEU A 109 -8.47 -29.58 23.52
CA LEU A 109 -9.43 -30.62 23.90
C LEU A 109 -10.44 -30.88 22.77
N ARG A 110 -11.07 -29.82 22.26
CA ARG A 110 -12.11 -29.91 21.23
C ARG A 110 -11.58 -30.47 19.90
N SER A 111 -10.28 -30.32 19.65
CA SER A 111 -9.64 -30.88 18.46
C SER A 111 -9.19 -32.34 18.62
N GLY A 112 -9.45 -32.94 19.78
CA GLY A 112 -9.27 -34.36 20.02
C GLY A 112 -7.96 -34.73 20.70
N VAL A 113 -7.17 -33.78 21.24
CA VAL A 113 -5.93 -34.11 21.96
C VAL A 113 -6.21 -35.07 23.11
N GLY A 114 -5.54 -36.24 23.12
CA GLY A 114 -5.87 -37.35 24.00
C GLY A 114 -5.43 -37.19 25.44
N ARG A 115 -4.40 -36.38 25.72
CA ARG A 115 -3.95 -36.13 27.09
C ARG A 115 -3.59 -34.66 27.32
N LEU A 116 -4.14 -34.08 28.38
CA LEU A 116 -3.90 -32.71 28.79
C LEU A 116 -3.48 -32.63 30.27
N LEU A 117 -2.36 -31.95 30.54
CA LEU A 117 -2.00 -31.52 31.90
C LEU A 117 -2.24 -30.02 32.02
N LEU A 118 -3.15 -29.64 32.92
CA LEU A 118 -3.55 -28.26 33.19
C LEU A 118 -2.91 -27.77 34.49
N VAL A 119 -2.05 -26.75 34.40
CA VAL A 119 -1.30 -26.23 35.56
C VAL A 119 -1.61 -24.75 35.78
N ASP A 120 -2.21 -24.42 36.93
CA ASP A 120 -2.40 -23.03 37.40
C ASP A 120 -2.63 -23.03 38.91
N PHE A 121 -2.01 -22.08 39.62
CA PHE A 121 -2.17 -21.92 41.07
C PHE A 121 -3.36 -21.03 41.45
N ASP A 122 -3.88 -20.22 40.51
CA ASP A 122 -4.95 -19.26 40.74
C ASP A 122 -6.34 -19.90 40.81
N GLN A 123 -7.26 -19.18 41.46
CA GLN A 123 -8.69 -19.45 41.45
C GLN A 123 -9.43 -18.58 40.43
N VAL A 124 -10.63 -19.00 40.03
CA VAL A 124 -11.54 -18.19 39.23
C VAL A 124 -12.03 -17.01 40.07
N SER A 125 -11.76 -15.80 39.60
CA SER A 125 -12.27 -14.56 40.20
C SER A 125 -13.44 -14.01 39.38
N VAL A 126 -14.26 -13.14 39.97
CA VAL A 126 -15.31 -12.41 39.22
C VAL A 126 -14.69 -11.64 38.03
N SER A 127 -13.51 -11.05 38.24
CA SER A 127 -12.78 -10.33 37.18
C SER A 127 -12.28 -11.25 36.07
N SER A 128 -12.14 -12.56 36.30
CA SER A 128 -11.70 -13.54 35.30
C SER A 128 -12.79 -13.88 34.29
N LEU A 129 -14.07 -13.72 34.66
CA LEU A 129 -15.23 -14.11 33.85
C LEU A 129 -15.35 -13.35 32.53
N ASN A 130 -14.70 -12.19 32.40
CA ASN A 130 -14.72 -11.41 31.16
C ASN A 130 -13.80 -11.98 30.05
N ARG A 131 -12.97 -12.99 30.37
CA ARG A 131 -11.95 -13.51 29.45
C ARG A 131 -11.58 -14.99 29.62
N HIS A 132 -12.12 -15.68 30.63
CA HIS A 132 -11.84 -17.11 30.84
C HIS A 132 -12.79 -17.97 30.01
N ALA A 133 -12.27 -19.01 29.35
CA ALA A 133 -12.99 -19.70 28.28
C ALA A 133 -14.31 -20.39 28.69
N VAL A 134 -14.35 -21.01 29.89
CA VAL A 134 -15.49 -21.84 30.33
C VAL A 134 -16.07 -21.46 31.69
N ALA A 135 -15.42 -20.54 32.41
CA ALA A 135 -15.77 -20.28 33.80
C ALA A 135 -17.07 -19.48 33.88
N THR A 136 -17.95 -19.88 34.80
CA THR A 136 -19.23 -19.22 35.06
C THR A 136 -19.22 -18.55 36.45
N ARG A 137 -20.31 -17.85 36.80
CA ARG A 137 -20.45 -17.27 38.14
C ARG A 137 -20.43 -18.32 39.26
N GLU A 138 -20.85 -19.55 38.97
CA GLU A 138 -20.83 -20.66 39.93
C GLU A 138 -19.42 -21.20 40.18
N ASP A 139 -18.50 -20.96 39.25
CA ASP A 139 -17.12 -21.44 39.35
C ASP A 139 -16.21 -20.48 40.13
N VAL A 140 -16.71 -19.31 40.55
CA VAL A 140 -15.92 -18.33 41.32
C VAL A 140 -15.44 -18.93 42.64
N GLY A 141 -14.13 -18.83 42.91
CA GLY A 141 -13.47 -19.44 44.07
C GLY A 141 -12.95 -20.87 43.83
N ILE A 142 -13.29 -21.50 42.70
CA ILE A 142 -12.74 -22.82 42.33
C ILE A 142 -11.36 -22.60 41.67
N PRO A 143 -10.34 -23.43 41.95
CA PRO A 143 -9.07 -23.41 41.21
C PRO A 143 -9.30 -23.51 39.70
N LYS A 144 -8.64 -22.65 38.90
CA LYS A 144 -8.85 -22.60 37.43
C LYS A 144 -8.59 -23.95 36.76
N ALA A 145 -7.57 -24.68 37.23
CA ALA A 145 -7.24 -26.02 36.74
C ALA A 145 -8.37 -27.03 36.97
N HIS A 146 -8.97 -27.03 38.17
CA HIS A 146 -10.12 -27.88 38.48
C HIS A 146 -11.38 -27.47 37.74
N CYS A 147 -11.62 -26.16 37.59
CA CYS A 147 -12.72 -25.62 36.78
C CYS A 147 -12.64 -26.16 35.35
N LEU A 148 -11.50 -26.00 34.67
CA LEU A 148 -11.32 -26.50 33.31
C LEU A 148 -11.48 -28.02 33.23
N LYS A 149 -10.86 -28.79 34.14
CA LYS A 149 -11.01 -30.25 34.16
C LYS A 149 -12.47 -30.68 34.26
N LYS A 150 -13.25 -30.09 35.17
CA LYS A 150 -14.69 -30.37 35.33
C LYS A 150 -15.44 -30.13 34.02
N HIS A 151 -15.23 -28.98 33.38
CA HIS A 151 -15.89 -28.62 32.12
C HIS A 151 -15.42 -29.48 30.94
N PHE A 152 -14.13 -29.82 30.87
CA PHE A 152 -13.55 -30.60 29.78
C PHE A 152 -14.08 -32.03 29.75
N LEU A 153 -14.23 -32.67 30.91
CA LEU A 153 -14.83 -34.00 31.01
C LEU A 153 -16.31 -34.04 30.57
N SER A 154 -16.99 -32.89 30.49
CA SER A 154 -18.33 -32.80 29.91
C SER A 154 -18.35 -32.60 28.39
N ILE A 155 -17.21 -32.22 27.80
CA ILE A 155 -17.07 -31.90 26.36
C ILE A 155 -16.44 -33.07 25.61
N PHE A 156 -15.40 -33.68 26.18
CA PHE A 156 -14.67 -34.79 25.57
C PHE A 156 -14.13 -35.71 26.68
N PRO A 157 -14.97 -36.61 27.22
CA PRO A 157 -14.64 -37.46 28.37
C PRO A 157 -13.52 -38.47 28.10
N GLU A 158 -13.23 -38.76 26.83
CA GLU A 158 -12.17 -39.68 26.40
C GLU A 158 -10.76 -39.10 26.61
N CYS A 159 -10.64 -37.77 26.73
CA CYS A 159 -9.36 -37.13 27.02
C CYS A 159 -8.92 -37.37 28.47
N LEU A 160 -7.68 -37.80 28.65
CA LEU A 160 -7.05 -37.87 29.97
C LEU A 160 -6.65 -36.47 30.43
N VAL A 161 -7.53 -35.84 31.23
CA VAL A 161 -7.30 -34.50 31.79
C VAL A 161 -6.79 -34.58 33.23
N GLU A 162 -5.55 -34.15 33.43
CA GLU A 162 -4.92 -33.96 34.74
C GLU A 162 -4.91 -32.47 35.09
N ALA A 163 -5.17 -32.14 36.36
CA ALA A 163 -5.20 -30.76 36.83
C ALA A 163 -4.31 -30.65 38.06
N LYS A 164 -3.36 -29.71 38.03
CA LYS A 164 -2.43 -29.45 39.13
C LYS A 164 -2.51 -28.00 39.56
N VAL A 165 -2.83 -27.80 40.85
CA VAL A 165 -2.98 -26.47 41.45
C VAL A 165 -1.67 -26.06 42.11
N LEU A 166 -0.71 -25.62 41.29
CA LEU A 166 0.64 -25.28 41.74
C LEU A 166 1.30 -24.25 40.81
N LEU A 167 2.27 -23.51 41.36
CA LEU A 167 3.08 -22.55 40.62
C LEU A 167 4.26 -23.29 39.99
N TYR A 168 4.61 -22.93 38.75
CA TYR A 168 5.83 -23.44 38.14
C TYR A 168 7.06 -22.82 38.81
N ASP A 169 7.97 -23.64 39.31
CA ASP A 169 9.28 -23.27 39.81
C ASP A 169 10.27 -24.43 39.64
N ALA A 170 11.51 -24.25 40.08
CA ALA A 170 12.54 -25.28 39.96
C ALA A 170 12.21 -26.59 40.72
N SER A 171 11.40 -26.51 41.78
CA SER A 171 11.01 -27.68 42.58
C SER A 171 9.85 -28.47 41.95
N SER A 172 8.94 -27.78 41.25
CA SER A 172 7.82 -28.40 40.53
C SER A 172 8.13 -28.79 39.09
N GLU A 173 9.30 -28.40 38.56
CA GLU A 173 9.72 -28.67 37.17
C GLU A 173 9.58 -30.15 36.78
N GLU A 174 10.10 -31.06 37.59
CA GLU A 174 10.05 -32.50 37.31
C GLU A 174 8.61 -33.03 37.37
N GLU A 175 7.80 -32.48 38.25
CA GLU A 175 6.39 -32.88 38.40
C GLU A 175 5.53 -32.43 37.21
N ILE A 176 5.88 -31.32 36.56
CA ILE A 176 5.12 -30.72 35.46
C ILE A 176 5.63 -31.18 34.09
N LEU A 177 6.94 -31.30 33.91
CA LEU A 177 7.57 -31.59 32.62
C LEU A 177 8.01 -33.05 32.46
N SER A 178 7.70 -33.92 33.42
CA SER A 178 7.92 -35.37 33.28
C SER A 178 6.95 -36.00 32.27
N GLY A 179 7.33 -37.18 31.78
CA GLY A 179 6.51 -37.95 30.84
C GLY A 179 6.62 -37.50 29.38
N HIS A 180 7.63 -36.70 29.04
CA HIS A 180 7.95 -36.25 27.66
C HIS A 180 6.73 -35.71 26.89
N PRO A 181 6.18 -34.55 27.29
CA PRO A 181 5.09 -33.95 26.55
C PRO A 181 5.50 -33.62 25.11
N ASP A 182 4.60 -33.91 24.17
CA ASP A 182 4.77 -33.58 22.75
C ASP A 182 4.79 -32.07 22.54
N PHE A 183 4.10 -31.33 23.40
CA PHE A 183 4.07 -29.87 23.38
C PHE A 183 3.85 -29.26 24.78
N VAL A 184 4.54 -28.15 25.06
CA VAL A 184 4.33 -27.30 26.24
C VAL A 184 3.83 -25.92 25.81
N LEU A 185 2.70 -25.48 26.35
CA LEU A 185 2.17 -24.13 26.14
C LEU A 185 2.41 -23.29 27.38
N ASP A 186 3.19 -22.22 27.20
CA ASP A 186 3.47 -21.24 28.23
C ASP A 186 2.54 -20.03 28.08
N CYS A 187 1.58 -19.91 29.01
CA CYS A 187 0.62 -18.81 29.09
C CYS A 187 0.83 -17.95 30.35
N ILE A 188 2.03 -17.98 30.92
CA ILE A 188 2.39 -17.30 32.17
C ILE A 188 2.64 -15.81 31.90
N ASP A 189 2.31 -14.94 32.86
CA ASP A 189 2.51 -13.49 32.77
C ASP A 189 3.67 -12.96 33.65
N ASN A 190 4.16 -13.77 34.58
CA ASN A 190 5.36 -13.51 35.37
C ASN A 190 6.64 -13.78 34.56
N ILE A 191 7.57 -12.82 34.57
CA ILE A 191 8.81 -12.90 33.78
C ILE A 191 9.74 -14.00 34.28
N ASP A 192 9.96 -14.10 35.60
CA ASP A 192 10.94 -15.02 36.17
C ASP A 192 10.50 -16.48 35.99
N THR A 193 9.22 -16.76 36.27
CA THR A 193 8.63 -18.08 36.04
C THR A 193 8.67 -18.48 34.56
N LYS A 194 8.32 -17.55 33.66
CA LYS A 194 8.36 -17.77 32.20
C LYS A 194 9.79 -18.08 31.71
N VAL A 195 10.77 -17.30 32.15
CA VAL A 195 12.19 -17.52 31.77
C VAL A 195 12.67 -18.89 32.26
N ALA A 196 12.35 -19.27 33.50
CA ALA A 196 12.70 -20.57 34.06
C ALA A 196 12.09 -21.73 33.24
N LEU A 197 10.80 -21.64 32.92
CA LEU A 197 10.10 -22.65 32.12
C LEU A 197 10.70 -22.80 30.72
N LEU A 198 10.91 -21.69 30.02
CA LEU A 198 11.48 -21.70 28.67
C LEU A 198 12.90 -22.28 28.66
N ALA A 199 13.72 -21.91 29.64
CA ALA A 199 15.06 -22.48 29.78
C ALA A 199 15.03 -23.98 30.07
N ALA A 200 14.10 -24.45 30.91
CA ALA A 200 13.91 -25.87 31.20
C ALA A 200 13.48 -26.66 29.96
N CYS A 201 12.53 -26.15 29.18
CA CYS A 201 12.09 -26.79 27.93
C CYS A 201 13.25 -26.91 26.93
N VAL A 202 14.02 -25.84 26.71
CA VAL A 202 15.20 -25.87 25.82
C VAL A 202 16.23 -26.87 26.32
N ARG A 203 16.57 -26.86 27.62
CA ARG A 203 17.52 -27.80 28.23
C ARG A 203 17.07 -29.26 28.08
N ARG A 204 15.77 -29.54 28.17
CA ARG A 204 15.20 -30.89 28.06
C ARG A 204 14.87 -31.31 26.62
N GLY A 205 15.04 -30.41 25.63
CA GLY A 205 14.66 -30.67 24.24
C GLY A 205 13.16 -30.78 24.00
N LEU A 206 12.33 -30.17 24.86
CA LEU A 206 10.87 -30.18 24.74
C LEU A 206 10.39 -29.07 23.81
N LYS A 207 9.42 -29.38 22.94
CA LYS A 207 8.76 -28.39 22.10
C LYS A 207 7.91 -27.45 22.97
N VAL A 208 8.11 -26.14 22.80
CA VAL A 208 7.42 -25.12 23.60
C VAL A 208 6.91 -23.97 22.72
N LEU A 209 5.72 -23.46 23.02
CA LEU A 209 5.15 -22.25 22.43
C LEU A 209 4.75 -21.31 23.56
N SER A 210 5.26 -20.08 23.54
CA SER A 210 4.98 -19.10 24.60
C SER A 210 4.09 -17.95 24.12
N ALA A 211 3.04 -17.65 24.87
CA ALA A 211 2.32 -16.39 24.75
C ALA A 211 3.11 -15.25 25.42
N THR A 212 3.08 -14.08 24.78
CA THR A 212 3.67 -12.85 25.30
C THR A 212 2.57 -11.89 25.78
N GLY A 213 2.82 -10.58 25.81
CA GLY A 213 1.90 -9.60 26.40
C GLY A 213 0.60 -9.39 25.60
N ALA A 214 -0.46 -10.15 25.93
CA ALA A 214 -1.80 -9.99 25.34
C ALA A 214 -2.63 -8.82 25.94
N GLY A 215 -2.20 -8.24 27.07
CA GLY A 215 -2.89 -7.13 27.73
C GLY A 215 -2.67 -5.78 27.03
N ALA A 216 -3.59 -4.83 27.25
CA ALA A 216 -3.55 -3.48 26.67
C ALA A 216 -3.45 -3.45 25.13
N ARG A 217 -4.04 -4.45 24.45
CA ARG A 217 -4.12 -4.60 23.00
C ARG A 217 -5.58 -4.69 22.55
N ALA A 218 -5.84 -4.39 21.28
CA ALA A 218 -7.17 -4.41 20.68
C ALA A 218 -7.20 -4.85 19.20
N ASP A 219 -6.08 -4.86 18.49
CA ASP A 219 -6.05 -5.19 17.05
C ASP A 219 -5.71 -6.68 16.82
N PRO A 220 -6.68 -7.51 16.39
CA PRO A 220 -6.44 -8.93 16.15
C PRO A 220 -5.61 -9.19 14.88
N THR A 221 -5.59 -8.26 13.93
CA THR A 221 -4.89 -8.42 12.63
C THR A 221 -3.37 -8.35 12.78
N ARG A 222 -2.88 -7.88 13.94
CA ARG A 222 -1.45 -7.71 14.25
C ARG A 222 -0.86 -8.82 15.13
N ILE A 223 -1.63 -9.88 15.39
CA ILE A 223 -1.19 -11.06 16.14
C ILE A 223 -0.41 -11.97 15.20
N ARG A 224 0.77 -12.43 15.62
CA ARG A 224 1.69 -13.26 14.82
C ARG A 224 2.34 -14.35 15.68
N VAL A 225 2.76 -15.42 15.01
CA VAL A 225 3.62 -16.47 15.56
C VAL A 225 4.98 -16.35 14.90
N ALA A 226 6.04 -16.17 15.67
CA ALA A 226 7.41 -16.07 15.16
C ALA A 226 8.43 -16.44 16.24
N ASP A 227 9.73 -16.42 15.94
CA ASP A 227 10.75 -16.68 16.96
C ASP A 227 10.80 -15.53 17.99
N LEU A 228 11.11 -15.86 19.25
CA LEU A 228 11.26 -14.88 20.33
C LEU A 228 12.24 -13.75 19.95
N ARG A 229 13.29 -14.05 19.18
CA ARG A 229 14.28 -13.04 18.71
C ARG A 229 13.64 -11.95 17.86
N GLU A 230 12.55 -12.26 17.17
CA GLU A 230 11.88 -11.39 16.21
C GLU A 230 10.77 -10.55 16.83
N SER A 231 10.34 -10.90 18.03
CA SER A 231 9.27 -10.17 18.72
C SER A 231 9.65 -8.69 18.93
N THR A 232 8.82 -7.78 18.44
CA THR A 232 8.98 -6.32 18.58
C THR A 232 7.75 -5.71 19.25
N ASN A 233 7.91 -4.50 19.80
CA ASN A 233 6.82 -3.73 20.42
C ASN A 233 6.11 -4.39 21.61
N ASP A 234 6.65 -5.48 22.17
CA ASP A 234 6.14 -6.11 23.39
C ASP A 234 7.14 -6.02 24.57
N PRO A 235 6.77 -5.37 25.71
CA PRO A 235 7.63 -5.28 26.88
C PRO A 235 7.93 -6.63 27.55
N LEU A 236 6.98 -7.56 27.54
CA LEU A 236 7.15 -8.88 28.16
C LEU A 236 8.17 -9.70 27.36
N SER A 237 7.98 -9.80 26.05
CA SER A 237 8.92 -10.51 25.17
C SER A 237 10.33 -9.92 25.23
N ARG A 238 10.45 -8.59 25.29
CA ARG A 238 11.74 -7.90 25.45
C ARG A 238 12.46 -8.30 26.74
N ALA A 239 11.75 -8.32 27.86
CA ALA A 239 12.32 -8.67 29.16
C ALA A 239 12.74 -10.15 29.21
N VAL A 240 11.87 -11.04 28.73
CA VAL A 240 12.11 -12.49 28.66
C VAL A 240 13.32 -12.80 27.78
N ARG A 241 13.38 -12.22 26.57
CA ARG A 241 14.52 -12.37 25.66
C ARG A 241 15.84 -11.87 26.28
N HIS A 242 15.81 -10.74 26.98
CA HIS A 242 17.00 -10.21 27.65
C HIS A 242 17.48 -11.15 28.75
N ARG A 243 16.58 -11.66 29.59
CA ARG A 243 16.88 -12.59 30.70
C ARG A 243 17.37 -13.94 30.19
N LEU A 244 16.70 -14.54 29.20
CA LEU A 244 17.12 -15.80 28.58
C LEU A 244 18.54 -15.72 28.00
N ARG A 245 18.86 -14.61 27.32
CA ARG A 245 20.21 -14.38 26.79
C ARG A 245 21.23 -14.22 27.93
N LYS A 246 20.92 -13.39 28.92
CA LYS A 246 21.83 -13.05 30.01
C LYS A 246 22.11 -14.25 30.93
N ASP A 247 21.07 -14.97 31.32
CA ASP A 247 21.14 -15.96 32.41
C ASP A 247 21.39 -17.38 31.87
N TYR A 248 20.99 -17.67 30.63
CA TYR A 248 21.05 -19.02 30.04
C TYR A 248 21.74 -19.08 28.66
N GLY A 249 22.16 -17.96 28.08
CA GLY A 249 22.77 -17.92 26.74
C GLY A 249 21.82 -18.27 25.60
N ILE A 250 20.50 -18.26 25.84
CA ILE A 250 19.49 -18.62 24.83
C ILE A 250 19.09 -17.36 24.05
N GLU A 251 19.40 -17.34 22.76
CA GLU A 251 19.14 -16.18 21.90
C GLU A 251 17.89 -16.29 21.02
N GLY A 252 17.37 -17.50 20.82
CA GLY A 252 16.13 -17.81 20.10
C GLY A 252 15.93 -19.33 19.97
N GLY A 253 15.17 -19.77 18.97
CA GLY A 253 14.70 -21.14 18.82
C GLY A 253 13.40 -21.42 19.59
N ILE A 254 12.71 -20.38 20.04
CA ILE A 254 11.50 -20.47 20.86
C ILE A 254 10.38 -19.74 20.11
N PRO A 255 9.39 -20.45 19.55
CA PRO A 255 8.26 -19.80 18.91
C PRO A 255 7.40 -19.10 19.97
N VAL A 256 6.91 -17.91 19.63
CA VAL A 256 6.06 -17.09 20.50
C VAL A 256 4.88 -16.50 19.75
N VAL A 257 3.75 -16.39 20.45
CA VAL A 257 2.59 -15.61 19.99
C VAL A 257 2.70 -14.21 20.58
N PHE A 258 2.73 -13.20 19.70
CA PHE A 258 2.85 -11.80 20.11
C PHE A 258 2.04 -10.87 19.19
N SER A 259 1.84 -9.63 19.64
CA SER A 259 1.18 -8.59 18.84
C SER A 259 2.19 -7.50 18.45
N LEU A 260 2.17 -7.11 17.18
CA LEU A 260 2.94 -5.97 16.66
C LEU A 260 2.34 -4.62 17.06
N GLU A 261 1.16 -4.60 17.68
CA GLU A 261 0.53 -3.42 18.24
C GLU A 261 1.28 -2.94 19.49
N LYS A 262 1.41 -1.61 19.66
CA LYS A 262 1.95 -1.03 20.89
C LYS A 262 0.88 -0.95 21.99
N PRO A 263 1.29 -1.03 23.27
CA PRO A 263 0.64 -0.48 24.44
C PRO A 263 -0.55 0.49 24.31
N LYS A 264 -1.82 0.12 24.11
CA LYS A 264 -2.89 1.14 24.00
C LYS A 264 -3.33 1.72 25.35
N ALA A 265 -3.26 0.93 26.41
CA ALA A 265 -3.66 1.33 27.76
C ALA A 265 -2.46 1.39 28.71
N LYS A 266 -2.43 2.41 29.55
CA LYS A 266 -1.47 2.51 30.65
C LYS A 266 -1.91 1.63 31.83
N LEU A 267 -0.95 1.20 32.65
CA LEU A 267 -1.24 0.52 33.91
C LEU A 267 -2.11 1.42 34.79
N LEU A 268 -3.21 0.89 35.32
CA LEU A 268 -4.06 1.64 36.24
C LEU A 268 -3.37 1.75 37.61
N PRO A 269 -3.39 2.94 38.25
CA PRO A 269 -2.96 3.08 39.63
C PRO A 269 -3.93 2.30 40.53
N PHE A 270 -3.40 1.66 41.58
CA PHE A 270 -4.23 1.05 42.60
C PHE A 270 -4.90 2.19 43.38
N LYS A 271 -6.24 2.25 43.36
CA LYS A 271 -7.02 3.19 44.16
C LYS A 271 -7.93 2.37 45.06
N GLY A 272 -7.77 2.50 46.38
CA GLY A 272 -8.67 1.87 47.33
C GLY A 272 -10.10 2.42 47.20
N PRO A 273 -11.11 1.75 47.81
CA PRO A 273 -12.51 2.21 47.82
C PRO A 273 -12.70 3.63 48.38
N SER A 274 -11.74 4.12 49.17
CA SER A 274 -11.69 5.46 49.78
C SER A 274 -10.84 6.49 49.00
N GLY A 275 -10.21 6.10 47.88
CA GLY A 275 -9.37 7.01 47.07
C GLY A 275 -7.92 7.19 47.55
N GLU A 276 -7.49 6.47 48.58
CA GLU A 276 -6.09 6.45 49.03
C GLU A 276 -5.22 5.52 48.15
N GLU A 277 -3.95 5.88 47.96
CA GLU A 277 -2.95 5.04 47.29
C GLU A 277 -2.52 3.90 48.24
N GLU A 278 -3.20 2.76 48.16
CA GLU A 278 -2.84 1.57 48.92
C GLU A 278 -1.59 0.88 48.33
N ASN A 279 -0.78 0.30 49.21
CA ASN A 279 0.46 -0.35 48.81
C ASN A 279 0.12 -1.68 48.11
N PRO A 280 0.57 -1.92 46.86
CA PRO A 280 0.18 -3.12 46.12
C PRO A 280 0.58 -4.43 46.81
N SER A 281 1.57 -4.40 47.71
CA SER A 281 1.98 -5.52 48.55
C SER A 281 0.85 -6.12 49.39
N ASP A 282 -0.14 -5.33 49.77
CA ASP A 282 -1.14 -5.72 50.77
C ASP A 282 -2.21 -6.67 50.20
N TYR A 283 -2.27 -6.78 48.87
CA TYR A 283 -3.15 -7.68 48.12
C TYR A 283 -2.39 -8.83 47.43
N GLN A 284 -1.10 -9.00 47.73
CA GLN A 284 -0.30 -10.10 47.17
C GLN A 284 -0.62 -11.42 47.87
N ILE A 285 -1.23 -12.36 47.15
CA ILE A 285 -1.33 -13.76 47.58
C ILE A 285 0.07 -14.41 47.59
N VAL A 286 0.97 -13.96 46.71
CA VAL A 286 2.35 -14.45 46.58
C VAL A 286 3.33 -13.26 46.44
N PRO A 287 4.40 -13.17 47.25
CA PRO A 287 5.40 -12.12 47.14
C PRO A 287 6.04 -12.05 45.74
N GLY A 288 6.11 -10.85 45.16
CA GLY A 288 6.75 -10.63 43.85
C GLY A 288 5.85 -10.82 42.62
N PHE A 289 4.58 -11.16 42.79
CA PHE A 289 3.60 -11.19 41.70
C PHE A 289 3.05 -9.79 41.38
N ARG A 290 2.74 -9.52 40.10
CA ARG A 290 2.26 -8.20 39.67
C ARG A 290 0.85 -7.93 40.20
N VAL A 291 0.74 -6.88 41.01
CA VAL A 291 -0.55 -6.40 41.55
C VAL A 291 -1.20 -5.33 40.67
N ARG A 292 -0.42 -4.69 39.79
CA ARG A 292 -0.96 -3.66 38.88
C ARG A 292 -1.81 -4.28 37.78
N ILE A 293 -3.09 -3.92 37.76
CA ILE A 293 -4.05 -4.40 36.77
C ILE A 293 -3.73 -3.77 35.42
N ILE A 294 -3.27 -4.60 34.49
CA ILE A 294 -3.23 -4.24 33.06
C ILE A 294 -4.67 -4.30 32.56
N PRO A 295 -5.21 -3.24 31.94
CA PRO A 295 -6.51 -3.33 31.27
C PRO A 295 -6.48 -4.41 30.17
N VAL A 296 -7.41 -5.34 30.21
CA VAL A 296 -7.49 -6.46 29.25
C VAL A 296 -8.83 -6.42 28.52
N LEU A 297 -8.76 -6.34 27.19
CA LEU A 297 -9.89 -6.64 26.32
C LEU A 297 -9.90 -8.16 26.10
N GLY A 298 -10.88 -8.87 26.69
CA GLY A 298 -10.89 -10.34 26.77
C GLY A 298 -10.79 -11.07 25.43
N THR A 299 -11.20 -10.43 24.33
CA THR A 299 -11.11 -11.00 22.97
C THR A 299 -9.66 -11.24 22.54
N ILE A 300 -8.70 -10.39 22.92
CA ILE A 300 -7.31 -10.52 22.48
C ILE A 300 -6.60 -11.71 23.13
N PRO A 301 -6.62 -11.91 24.46
CA PRO A 301 -6.12 -13.14 25.08
C PRO A 301 -6.79 -14.40 24.52
N ALA A 302 -8.10 -14.36 24.27
CA ALA A 302 -8.81 -15.49 23.66
C ALA A 302 -8.24 -15.82 22.28
N ILE A 303 -8.01 -14.82 21.42
CA ILE A 303 -7.40 -15.01 20.10
C ILE A 303 -5.96 -15.51 20.22
N PHE A 304 -5.16 -15.02 21.17
CA PHE A 304 -3.84 -15.60 21.45
C PHE A 304 -3.94 -17.10 21.75
N GLY A 305 -4.91 -17.49 22.59
CA GLY A 305 -5.16 -18.89 22.91
C GLY A 305 -5.58 -19.72 21.70
N GLN A 306 -6.46 -19.17 20.84
CA GLN A 306 -6.86 -19.84 19.59
C GLN A 306 -5.70 -20.00 18.60
N VAL A 307 -4.86 -18.97 18.44
CA VAL A 307 -3.66 -19.03 17.61
C VAL A 307 -2.68 -20.08 18.14
N MET A 308 -2.48 -20.16 19.45
CA MET A 308 -1.64 -21.19 20.06
C MET A 308 -2.18 -22.60 19.78
N ALA A 309 -3.48 -22.82 19.98
CA ALA A 309 -4.09 -24.12 19.71
C ALA A 309 -3.95 -24.50 18.22
N SER A 310 -4.27 -23.59 17.30
CA SER A 310 -4.14 -23.82 15.86
C SER A 310 -2.70 -24.19 15.46
N TYR A 311 -1.71 -23.47 15.98
CA TYR A 311 -0.30 -23.79 15.73
C TYR A 311 0.08 -25.17 16.27
N VAL A 312 -0.31 -25.50 17.50
CA VAL A 312 0.03 -26.78 18.11
C VAL A 312 -0.66 -27.95 17.40
N ILE A 313 -1.96 -27.84 17.10
CA ILE A 313 -2.72 -28.90 16.43
C ILE A 313 -2.12 -29.21 15.05
N THR A 314 -1.77 -28.20 14.27
CA THR A 314 -1.18 -28.39 12.94
C THR A 314 0.19 -29.05 13.01
N GLN A 315 1.01 -28.69 13.99
CA GLN A 315 2.29 -29.36 14.25
C GLN A 315 2.13 -30.82 14.71
N LEU A 316 1.17 -31.10 15.59
CA LEU A 316 0.87 -32.47 16.03
C LEU A 316 0.29 -33.34 14.90
N ALA A 317 -0.51 -32.74 14.03
CA ALA A 317 -1.05 -33.40 12.83
C ALA A 317 0.02 -33.68 11.76
N GLY A 318 1.22 -33.09 11.86
CA GLY A 318 2.22 -33.14 10.79
C GLY A 318 1.82 -32.32 9.55
N PHE A 319 0.92 -31.36 9.72
CA PHE A 319 0.41 -30.52 8.66
C PHE A 319 1.22 -29.22 8.56
N GLU A 320 2.00 -29.06 7.49
CA GLU A 320 2.81 -27.86 7.28
C GLU A 320 1.94 -26.64 6.97
N VAL A 321 1.80 -25.75 7.95
CA VAL A 321 1.19 -24.44 7.77
C VAL A 321 2.26 -23.40 7.52
N GLN A 322 2.13 -22.71 6.39
CA GLN A 322 3.01 -21.62 6.01
C GLN A 322 2.57 -20.35 6.76
N THR A 323 3.44 -19.80 7.60
CA THR A 323 3.20 -18.51 8.28
C THR A 323 3.75 -17.36 7.44
N GLU A 324 3.00 -16.25 7.37
CA GLU A 324 3.49 -15.03 6.71
C GLU A 324 4.74 -14.48 7.42
N PRO A 325 5.77 -14.04 6.69
CA PRO A 325 6.93 -13.37 7.28
C PRO A 325 6.54 -12.04 7.95
N LEU A 326 7.29 -11.61 8.98
CA LEU A 326 7.02 -10.41 9.76
C LEU A 326 7.23 -9.08 9.01
N VAL A 327 7.83 -9.10 7.82
CA VAL A 327 8.09 -7.90 7.02
C VAL A 327 7.06 -7.81 5.91
N ASN A 328 6.21 -6.79 5.99
CA ASN A 328 5.47 -6.32 4.84
C ASN A 328 6.41 -5.42 4.03
N PHE A 329 6.67 -5.81 2.78
CA PHE A 329 7.25 -4.92 1.79
C PHE A 329 6.19 -3.90 1.35
N ASP A 330 6.58 -2.65 1.28
CA ASP A 330 5.76 -1.63 0.60
C ASP A 330 5.84 -1.82 -0.91
N MET A 331 4.83 -1.34 -1.64
CA MET A 331 4.77 -1.45 -3.12
C MET A 331 6.01 -0.90 -3.82
N ASP A 332 6.68 0.10 -3.25
CA ASP A 332 7.90 0.67 -3.82
C ASP A 332 9.08 -0.33 -3.79
N HIS A 333 9.14 -1.24 -2.82
CA HIS A 333 10.18 -2.28 -2.81
C HIS A 333 10.00 -3.27 -3.96
N TYR A 334 8.75 -3.64 -4.28
CA TYR A 334 8.46 -4.52 -5.41
C TYR A 334 8.73 -3.84 -6.75
N ARG A 335 8.42 -2.55 -6.88
CA ARG A 335 8.79 -1.74 -8.05
C ARG A 335 10.30 -1.70 -8.26
N VAL A 336 11.08 -1.53 -7.19
CA VAL A 336 12.55 -1.55 -7.26
C VAL A 336 13.07 -2.92 -7.72
N LEU A 337 12.50 -4.02 -7.22
CA LEU A 337 12.90 -5.37 -7.64
C LEU A 337 12.53 -5.67 -9.10
N HIS A 338 11.35 -5.22 -9.54
CA HIS A 338 10.92 -5.34 -10.94
C HIS A 338 11.81 -4.53 -11.88
N GLN A 339 12.12 -3.28 -11.52
CA GLN A 339 13.02 -2.42 -12.27
C GLN A 339 14.44 -3.01 -12.36
N ARG A 340 14.96 -3.57 -11.25
CA ARG A 340 16.26 -4.27 -11.26
C ARG A 340 16.27 -5.49 -12.17
N LEU A 341 15.18 -6.27 -12.21
CA LEU A 341 15.05 -7.41 -13.12
C LEU A 341 15.13 -6.92 -14.58
N ILE A 342 14.40 -5.85 -14.93
CA ILE A 342 14.44 -5.24 -16.27
C ILE A 342 15.86 -4.78 -16.63
N GLU A 343 16.51 -4.04 -15.74
CA GLU A 343 17.88 -3.54 -15.95
C GLU A 343 18.89 -4.69 -16.12
N HIS A 344 18.77 -5.74 -15.31
CA HIS A 344 19.63 -6.92 -15.39
C HIS A 344 19.45 -7.68 -16.72
N GLU A 345 18.21 -7.82 -17.18
CA GLU A 345 17.85 -8.45 -18.45
C GLU A 345 18.37 -7.65 -19.67
N GLU A 346 18.29 -6.33 -19.61
CA GLU A 346 18.86 -5.45 -20.64
C GLU A 346 20.39 -5.52 -20.66
N LEU A 347 21.04 -5.61 -19.50
CA LEU A 347 22.50 -5.72 -19.42
C LEU A 347 23.04 -7.05 -19.94
N LEU A 348 22.39 -8.18 -19.62
CA LEU A 348 22.87 -9.51 -20.03
C LEU A 348 22.42 -9.93 -21.43
N TYR A 349 21.16 -9.65 -21.79
CA TYR A 349 20.54 -10.15 -23.02
C TYR A 349 20.25 -9.04 -24.05
N GLY A 350 20.48 -7.77 -23.70
CA GLY A 350 20.30 -6.62 -24.60
C GLY A 350 18.84 -6.20 -24.83
N SER A 351 17.87 -6.84 -24.18
CA SER A 351 16.45 -6.52 -24.30
C SER A 351 15.64 -7.01 -23.09
N SER A 352 14.70 -6.19 -22.65
CA SER A 352 13.72 -6.52 -21.59
C SER A 352 12.44 -7.18 -22.11
N MET A 353 12.31 -7.44 -23.43
CA MET A 353 11.09 -8.01 -24.04
C MET A 353 10.72 -9.42 -23.52
N GLN A 354 11.66 -10.12 -22.89
CA GLN A 354 11.44 -11.46 -22.34
C GLN A 354 11.07 -11.46 -20.85
N VAL A 355 10.93 -10.28 -20.23
CA VAL A 355 10.32 -10.11 -18.90
C VAL A 355 8.80 -10.19 -19.06
N GLN A 356 8.22 -11.29 -18.61
CA GLN A 356 6.79 -11.58 -18.72
C GLN A 356 6.05 -11.39 -17.39
N VAL A 357 6.68 -10.73 -16.42
CA VAL A 357 6.10 -10.48 -15.10
C VAL A 357 5.85 -9.00 -14.85
N ASP A 358 4.72 -8.68 -14.20
CA ASP A 358 4.41 -7.35 -13.71
C ASP A 358 4.78 -7.15 -12.23
N VAL A 359 4.50 -5.96 -11.67
CA VAL A 359 4.85 -5.62 -10.28
C VAL A 359 4.03 -6.45 -9.26
N GLU A 360 2.80 -6.82 -9.57
CA GLU A 360 1.95 -7.65 -8.69
C GLU A 360 2.42 -9.10 -8.70
N GLU A 361 2.86 -9.60 -9.85
CA GLU A 361 3.48 -10.92 -9.99
C GLU A 361 4.85 -10.97 -9.33
N VAL A 362 5.65 -9.91 -9.41
CA VAL A 362 6.88 -9.77 -8.60
C VAL A 362 6.55 -9.79 -7.10
N MET A 363 5.48 -9.11 -6.68
CA MET A 363 5.02 -9.20 -5.30
C MET A 363 4.66 -10.64 -4.92
N TYR A 364 3.94 -11.37 -5.75
CA TYR A 364 3.63 -12.79 -5.50
C TYR A 364 4.91 -13.63 -5.42
N ILE A 365 5.84 -13.49 -6.37
CA ILE A 365 7.10 -14.24 -6.39
C ILE A 365 7.91 -13.98 -5.11
N VAL A 366 8.06 -12.72 -4.74
CA VAL A 366 8.84 -12.33 -3.56
C VAL A 366 8.12 -12.73 -2.27
N LYS A 367 6.80 -12.51 -2.17
CA LYS A 367 6.04 -12.71 -0.93
C LYS A 367 5.64 -14.17 -0.71
N GLU A 368 5.11 -14.83 -1.73
CA GLU A 368 4.52 -16.17 -1.64
C GLU A 368 5.54 -17.27 -1.99
N LEU A 369 6.28 -17.13 -3.10
CA LEU A 369 7.24 -18.17 -3.51
C LEU A 369 8.49 -18.17 -2.64
N TRP A 370 9.13 -17.00 -2.48
CA TRP A 370 10.44 -16.88 -1.82
C TRP A 370 10.38 -16.28 -0.41
N ARG A 371 9.22 -15.78 0.03
CA ARG A 371 8.97 -15.22 1.37
C ARG A 371 9.95 -14.13 1.80
N GLY A 372 10.39 -13.32 0.84
CA GLY A 372 11.32 -12.21 1.07
C GLY A 372 12.75 -12.65 1.38
N ARG A 373 13.14 -13.87 1.01
CA ARG A 373 14.46 -14.47 1.28
C ARG A 373 15.16 -14.91 0.02
N SER A 374 16.46 -15.12 0.10
CA SER A 374 17.18 -15.79 -0.97
C SER A 374 16.75 -17.26 -1.04
N ALA A 375 16.66 -17.80 -2.25
CA ALA A 375 16.43 -19.22 -2.49
C ALA A 375 17.50 -20.11 -1.85
N ARG A 376 18.70 -19.58 -1.60
CA ARG A 376 19.82 -20.30 -0.96
C ARG A 376 19.73 -20.35 0.58
N ASP A 377 18.86 -19.57 1.23
CA ASP A 377 18.75 -19.58 2.71
C ASP A 377 18.10 -20.90 3.23
N GLU A 378 18.88 -21.76 3.90
CA GLU A 378 18.45 -23.12 4.29
C GLU A 378 17.63 -23.23 5.58
N SER A 379 17.67 -22.24 6.50
CA SER A 379 17.01 -22.36 7.80
C SER A 379 16.26 -21.12 8.26
N MET A 380 15.16 -21.33 8.99
CA MET A 380 14.40 -20.30 9.70
C MET A 380 15.15 -19.70 10.91
N LYS A 381 16.42 -20.02 11.13
CA LYS A 381 17.17 -19.54 12.31
C LYS A 381 17.63 -18.08 12.17
N ASP A 382 17.73 -17.54 10.95
CA ASP A 382 18.24 -16.19 10.69
C ASP A 382 17.16 -15.11 10.50
N ILE A 383 15.91 -15.43 10.84
CA ILE A 383 14.81 -14.46 10.71
C ILE A 383 14.94 -13.44 11.85
N GLY A 384 15.11 -12.17 11.48
CA GLY A 384 15.41 -11.07 12.40
C GLY A 384 15.96 -9.82 11.70
N ARG A 385 16.64 -8.94 12.45
CA ARG A 385 17.14 -7.63 11.96
C ARG A 385 18.05 -7.68 10.71
N GLY A 386 18.58 -8.84 10.35
CA GLY A 386 19.30 -9.04 9.09
C GLY A 386 18.42 -8.83 7.84
N MET A 387 17.12 -9.09 7.94
CA MET A 387 16.17 -9.02 6.82
C MET A 387 15.97 -7.59 6.28
N TRP A 388 16.00 -6.56 7.13
CA TRP A 388 15.95 -5.15 6.71
C TRP A 388 17.22 -4.71 5.94
N ARG A 389 18.36 -5.37 6.15
CA ARG A 389 19.59 -5.10 5.38
C ARG A 389 19.66 -5.90 4.08
N SER A 390 18.88 -6.98 3.97
CA SER A 390 18.87 -7.90 2.84
C SER A 390 18.15 -7.36 1.61
N ILE A 391 17.09 -6.55 1.75
CA ILE A 391 16.25 -6.14 0.59
C ILE A 391 17.07 -5.36 -0.45
N ASN A 392 17.94 -4.47 0.01
CA ASN A 392 18.82 -3.73 -0.88
C ASN A 392 19.79 -4.64 -1.64
N ASP A 393 20.04 -5.84 -1.13
CA ASP A 393 20.99 -6.84 -1.65
C ASP A 393 20.30 -7.97 -2.43
N LEU A 394 18.96 -7.95 -2.58
CA LEU A 394 18.20 -8.97 -3.32
C LEU A 394 17.93 -8.55 -4.77
N MET A 395 17.92 -9.53 -5.67
CA MET A 395 17.49 -9.41 -7.06
C MET A 395 16.79 -10.69 -7.55
N LEU A 396 15.92 -10.53 -8.55
CA LEU A 396 15.31 -11.64 -9.28
C LEU A 396 16.17 -11.96 -10.51
N VAL A 397 16.44 -13.24 -10.74
CA VAL A 397 17.14 -13.74 -11.93
C VAL A 397 16.44 -14.98 -12.49
N ARG A 398 16.74 -15.34 -13.74
CA ARG A 398 16.17 -16.53 -14.38
C ARG A 398 16.76 -17.80 -13.76
N TRP A 399 15.91 -18.76 -13.41
CA TRP A 399 16.38 -20.08 -13.01
C TRP A 399 16.98 -20.84 -14.19
N ASP A 400 16.27 -20.84 -15.33
CA ASP A 400 16.73 -21.38 -16.61
C ASP A 400 16.93 -20.26 -17.62
N ARG A 401 18.17 -20.08 -18.09
CA ARG A 401 18.52 -19.05 -19.08
C ARG A 401 17.84 -19.26 -20.43
N ALA A 402 17.49 -20.50 -20.78
CA ALA A 402 16.84 -20.81 -22.05
C ALA A 402 15.36 -20.39 -22.08
N LYS A 403 14.75 -20.13 -20.92
CA LYS A 403 13.35 -19.77 -20.77
C LYS A 403 13.20 -18.28 -20.46
N PRO A 404 12.05 -17.65 -20.82
CA PRO A 404 11.80 -16.25 -20.49
C PRO A 404 11.70 -16.03 -18.97
N ALA A 405 11.81 -14.77 -18.54
CA ALA A 405 11.61 -14.35 -17.15
C ALA A 405 10.10 -14.33 -16.83
N ALA A 406 9.55 -15.53 -16.58
CA ALA A 406 8.17 -15.78 -16.19
C ALA A 406 8.09 -16.24 -14.72
N ILE A 407 6.88 -16.25 -14.14
CA ILE A 407 6.64 -16.63 -12.73
C ILE A 407 7.23 -18.01 -12.38
N SER A 408 7.12 -18.97 -13.30
CA SER A 408 7.64 -20.34 -13.14
C SER A 408 9.15 -20.47 -13.40
N ASN A 409 9.86 -19.38 -13.70
CA ASN A 409 11.28 -19.38 -14.05
C ASN A 409 12.09 -18.30 -13.33
N LEU A 410 11.57 -17.70 -12.26
CA LEU A 410 12.27 -16.64 -11.52
C LEU A 410 12.68 -17.09 -10.11
N VAL A 411 13.94 -16.88 -9.79
CA VAL A 411 14.53 -17.16 -8.47
C VAL A 411 14.98 -15.87 -7.81
N LEU A 412 14.73 -15.73 -6.50
CA LEU A 412 15.15 -14.58 -5.70
C LEU A 412 16.50 -14.91 -5.03
N LEU A 413 17.54 -14.12 -5.30
CA LEU A 413 18.91 -14.34 -4.81
C LEU A 413 19.53 -13.04 -4.29
N ARG A 414 20.59 -13.14 -3.50
CA ARG A 414 21.43 -11.97 -3.18
C ARG A 414 22.32 -11.61 -4.36
N PHE A 415 22.82 -10.37 -4.45
CA PHE A 415 23.65 -9.92 -5.57
C PHE A 415 24.84 -10.85 -5.87
N LYS A 416 25.61 -11.24 -4.84
CA LYS A 416 26.73 -12.17 -5.02
C LYS A 416 26.30 -13.57 -5.48
N GLU A 417 25.17 -14.04 -4.98
CA GLU A 417 24.63 -15.37 -5.30
C GLU A 417 24.07 -15.40 -6.72
N ALA A 418 23.49 -14.29 -7.17
CA ALA A 418 23.03 -14.10 -8.54
C ALA A 418 24.22 -14.09 -9.51
N ASP A 419 25.29 -13.36 -9.20
CA ASP A 419 26.53 -13.39 -10.00
C ASP A 419 27.09 -14.81 -10.12
N GLU A 420 27.11 -15.57 -9.02
CA GLU A 420 27.54 -16.99 -9.02
C GLU A 420 26.61 -17.89 -9.83
N HIS A 421 25.29 -17.69 -9.73
CA HIS A 421 24.29 -18.41 -10.53
C HIS A 421 24.44 -18.12 -12.03
N GLU A 422 24.78 -16.88 -12.39
CA GLU A 422 25.06 -16.50 -13.79
C GLU A 422 26.39 -17.06 -14.34
N LEU A 423 27.25 -17.61 -13.50
CA LEU A 423 28.48 -18.30 -13.91
C LEU A 423 28.33 -19.82 -14.05
N GLN A 424 27.25 -20.41 -13.54
CA GLN A 424 27.02 -21.86 -13.52
C GLN A 424 25.93 -22.28 -14.52
N THR A 425 25.98 -23.51 -15.04
CA THR A 425 24.87 -24.08 -15.82
C THR A 425 23.90 -24.86 -14.92
N LEU A 426 22.67 -25.09 -15.39
CA LEU A 426 21.67 -25.87 -14.65
C LEU A 426 22.13 -27.31 -14.41
N GLU A 427 22.88 -27.88 -15.35
CA GLU A 427 23.52 -29.18 -15.22
C GLU A 427 24.57 -29.19 -14.11
N ASP A 428 25.40 -28.14 -14.01
CA ASP A 428 26.41 -28.01 -12.95
C ASP A 428 25.76 -27.90 -11.56
N ILE A 429 24.68 -27.13 -11.42
CA ILE A 429 23.96 -26.98 -10.14
C ILE A 429 23.32 -28.32 -9.73
N LYS A 430 22.79 -29.08 -10.70
CA LYS A 430 22.17 -30.38 -10.45
C LYS A 430 23.18 -31.43 -9.98
N GLU A 431 24.41 -31.39 -10.50
CA GLU A 431 25.49 -32.31 -10.10
C GLU A 431 26.15 -31.91 -8.77
N ASN A 432 26.39 -30.61 -8.55
CA ASN A 432 27.11 -30.12 -7.37
C ASN A 432 26.22 -29.89 -6.15
N GLU A 433 24.95 -29.49 -6.33
CA GLU A 433 24.01 -29.13 -5.26
C GLU A 433 22.60 -29.72 -5.49
N PRO A 434 22.44 -31.06 -5.43
CA PRO A 434 21.19 -31.74 -5.79
C PRO A 434 20.00 -31.39 -4.86
N GLU A 435 20.26 -31.11 -3.58
CA GLU A 435 19.21 -30.71 -2.62
C GLU A 435 18.66 -29.31 -2.94
N PHE A 436 19.54 -28.36 -3.29
CA PHE A 436 19.15 -27.01 -3.69
C PHE A 436 18.33 -27.05 -5.00
N PHE A 437 18.80 -27.80 -6.00
CA PHE A 437 18.09 -27.98 -7.26
C PHE A 437 16.68 -28.56 -7.04
N SER A 438 16.56 -29.63 -6.25
CA SER A 438 15.26 -30.25 -5.95
C SER A 438 14.31 -29.29 -5.25
N ARG A 439 14.82 -28.46 -4.34
CA ARG A 439 14.03 -27.46 -3.62
C ARG A 439 13.50 -26.39 -4.57
N VAL A 440 14.38 -25.75 -5.35
CA VAL A 440 13.97 -24.70 -6.30
C VAL A 440 13.00 -25.24 -7.35
N ALA A 441 13.29 -26.41 -7.92
CA ALA A 441 12.40 -27.06 -8.89
C ALA A 441 11.01 -27.35 -8.32
N SER A 442 10.91 -27.75 -7.03
CA SER A 442 9.62 -27.97 -6.38
C SER A 442 8.81 -26.69 -6.20
N VAL A 443 9.46 -25.57 -5.87
CA VAL A 443 8.82 -24.25 -5.70
C VAL A 443 8.35 -23.72 -7.05
N LEU A 444 9.18 -23.79 -8.08
CA LEU A 444 8.84 -23.32 -9.42
C LEU A 444 7.75 -24.18 -10.07
N LYS A 445 7.76 -25.51 -9.85
CA LYS A 445 6.69 -26.40 -10.30
C LYS A 445 5.37 -26.09 -9.59
N ARG A 446 5.40 -25.70 -8.32
CA ARG A 446 4.20 -25.23 -7.61
C ARG A 446 3.69 -23.92 -8.21
N ALA A 447 4.58 -22.97 -8.47
CA ALA A 447 4.21 -21.72 -9.16
C ALA A 447 3.60 -22.00 -10.54
N GLU A 448 4.15 -22.97 -11.27
CA GLU A 448 3.60 -23.44 -12.54
C GLU A 448 2.23 -24.11 -12.34
N LEU A 449 1.94 -24.81 -11.25
CA LEU A 449 0.60 -25.38 -11.00
C LEU A 449 -0.42 -24.32 -10.56
N ASP A 450 0.02 -23.36 -9.75
CA ASP A 450 -0.81 -22.25 -9.26
C ASP A 450 -1.20 -21.28 -10.42
N PHE A 451 -0.37 -21.22 -11.48
CA PHE A 451 -0.58 -20.36 -12.67
C PHE A 451 -0.76 -21.13 -13.98
N ALA A 452 -0.60 -22.45 -14.00
CA ALA A 452 -0.96 -23.27 -15.14
C ALA A 452 -2.44 -23.04 -15.36
N THR A 453 -2.75 -22.62 -16.58
CA THR A 453 -4.11 -22.51 -17.07
C THR A 453 -4.84 -23.82 -16.80
N GLU A 454 -5.53 -23.91 -15.66
CA GLU A 454 -6.83 -24.55 -15.64
C GLU A 454 -7.57 -23.91 -16.81
N ASP A 455 -8.02 -24.75 -17.75
CA ASP A 455 -9.06 -24.38 -18.71
C ASP A 455 -10.00 -23.41 -18.01
N VAL A 456 -10.16 -22.18 -18.55
CA VAL A 456 -10.93 -21.10 -17.93
C VAL A 456 -12.34 -21.58 -17.66
N ASN A 457 -12.50 -22.22 -16.52
CA ASN A 457 -13.74 -22.67 -15.98
C ASN A 457 -14.09 -21.50 -15.08
N PHE A 458 -15.08 -20.70 -15.51
CA PHE A 458 -15.53 -19.48 -14.85
C PHE A 458 -16.08 -19.80 -13.44
N GLN A 459 -15.22 -20.22 -12.51
CA GLN A 459 -15.58 -20.67 -11.17
C GLN A 459 -15.61 -19.50 -10.18
N SER A 460 -14.97 -18.37 -10.51
CA SER A 460 -14.96 -17.17 -9.69
C SER A 460 -15.36 -15.92 -10.49
N VAL A 461 -16.06 -14.99 -9.81
CA VAL A 461 -16.45 -13.69 -10.38
C VAL A 461 -15.25 -12.85 -10.84
N PRO A 462 -14.09 -12.83 -10.13
CA PRO A 462 -12.88 -12.17 -10.60
C PRO A 462 -12.33 -12.69 -11.95
N ASP A 463 -12.38 -14.00 -12.18
CA ASP A 463 -11.85 -14.60 -13.42
C ASP A 463 -12.72 -14.26 -14.63
N LEU A 464 -14.05 -14.25 -14.42
CA LEU A 464 -15.00 -13.74 -15.42
C LEU A 464 -14.72 -12.26 -15.72
N GLN A 465 -14.48 -11.44 -14.70
CA GLN A 465 -14.18 -10.02 -14.89
C GLN A 465 -12.89 -9.81 -15.70
N LYS A 466 -11.82 -10.57 -15.44
CA LYS A 466 -10.56 -10.51 -16.21
C LYS A 466 -10.73 -10.92 -17.68
N SER A 467 -11.65 -11.84 -17.97
CA SER A 467 -11.96 -12.23 -19.34
C SER A 467 -12.82 -11.21 -20.10
N MET A 468 -13.67 -10.46 -19.38
CA MET A 468 -14.60 -9.49 -19.96
C MET A 468 -13.97 -8.10 -20.13
N TYR A 469 -13.07 -7.71 -19.23
CA TYR A 469 -12.49 -6.37 -19.18
C TYR A 469 -10.98 -6.42 -19.43
N LYS A 470 -10.54 -5.68 -20.44
CA LYS A 470 -9.13 -5.39 -20.65
C LYS A 470 -8.84 -3.98 -20.13
N VAL A 471 -7.99 -3.87 -19.12
CA VAL A 471 -7.53 -2.57 -18.61
C VAL A 471 -6.63 -1.94 -19.66
N VAL A 472 -6.84 -0.64 -19.91
CA VAL A 472 -6.12 0.15 -20.91
C VAL A 472 -5.43 1.29 -20.20
N ASP A 473 -4.11 1.36 -20.36
CA ASP A 473 -3.30 2.44 -19.81
C ASP A 473 -3.44 3.71 -20.66
N GLY A 474 -3.69 4.82 -19.98
CA GLY A 474 -3.76 6.14 -20.61
C GLY A 474 -3.66 7.29 -19.62
N PHE A 475 -3.35 8.47 -20.14
CA PHE A 475 -3.22 9.71 -19.38
C PHE A 475 -4.51 10.52 -19.52
N PRO A 476 -5.22 10.83 -18.42
CA PRO A 476 -6.48 11.54 -18.48
C PRO A 476 -6.30 13.06 -18.72
N CYS A 477 -7.27 13.65 -19.41
CA CYS A 477 -7.61 15.06 -19.27
C CYS A 477 -8.40 15.25 -17.97
N VAL A 478 -8.09 16.28 -17.19
CA VAL A 478 -8.69 16.48 -15.87
C VAL A 478 -9.46 17.79 -15.77
N ARG A 479 -10.47 17.83 -14.91
CA ARG A 479 -11.25 19.04 -14.61
C ARG A 479 -10.48 19.96 -13.68
N LEU A 480 -10.32 21.22 -14.06
CA LEU A 480 -9.80 22.29 -13.21
C LEU A 480 -10.86 23.39 -13.09
N LEU A 481 -10.82 24.09 -11.96
CA LEU A 481 -11.76 25.15 -11.64
C LEU A 481 -11.01 26.47 -11.51
N ASN A 482 -11.63 27.55 -11.96
CA ASN A 482 -11.21 28.91 -11.65
C ASN A 482 -12.37 29.66 -10.96
N LEU A 483 -12.26 30.98 -10.78
CA LEU A 483 -13.33 31.78 -10.17
C LEU A 483 -14.53 31.99 -11.12
N SER A 484 -14.30 31.91 -12.42
CA SER A 484 -15.26 32.23 -13.47
C SER A 484 -15.97 31.00 -14.06
N GLY A 485 -15.51 29.78 -13.74
CA GLY A 485 -16.05 28.53 -14.27
C GLY A 485 -15.06 27.36 -14.27
N GLU A 486 -15.22 26.50 -15.28
CA GLU A 486 -14.62 25.17 -15.39
C GLU A 486 -13.78 25.05 -16.67
N ILE A 487 -12.65 24.34 -16.60
CA ILE A 487 -11.83 23.99 -17.77
C ILE A 487 -11.43 22.52 -17.73
N GLY A 488 -11.14 21.94 -18.90
CA GLY A 488 -10.75 20.53 -19.04
C GLY A 488 -11.95 19.58 -19.03
N CYS A 489 -11.68 18.31 -18.79
CA CYS A 489 -12.61 17.22 -19.09
C CYS A 489 -13.22 16.63 -17.83
N SER A 490 -14.52 16.34 -17.87
CA SER A 490 -15.18 15.53 -16.84
C SER A 490 -16.30 14.70 -17.44
N ASN A 491 -16.75 13.67 -16.71
CA ASN A 491 -18.04 13.05 -16.96
C ASN A 491 -19.07 13.67 -15.99
N PRO A 492 -20.05 14.47 -16.45
CA PRO A 492 -21.03 15.10 -15.58
C PRO A 492 -22.05 14.09 -15.00
N GLY A 493 -22.16 12.89 -15.57
CA GLY A 493 -23.03 11.82 -15.08
C GLY A 493 -22.38 11.02 -13.96
N ARG A 494 -23.14 10.72 -12.90
CA ARG A 494 -22.71 9.79 -11.82
C ARG A 494 -22.64 8.32 -12.28
N GLU A 495 -22.94 8.05 -13.55
CA GLU A 495 -23.00 6.72 -14.14
C GLU A 495 -21.81 6.50 -15.08
N LYS A 496 -21.35 5.25 -15.15
CA LYS A 496 -20.25 4.84 -16.03
C LYS A 496 -20.64 5.08 -17.49
N VAL A 497 -19.75 5.70 -18.25
CA VAL A 497 -19.96 5.84 -19.70
C VAL A 497 -19.43 4.60 -20.39
N VAL A 498 -20.33 3.87 -21.04
CA VAL A 498 -19.99 2.71 -21.88
C VAL A 498 -20.42 3.04 -23.31
N ALA A 499 -19.47 3.05 -24.24
CA ALA A 499 -19.75 3.42 -25.62
C ALA A 499 -18.89 2.62 -26.62
N PRO A 500 -19.43 2.26 -27.79
CA PRO A 500 -18.69 1.58 -28.85
C PRO A 500 -17.56 2.47 -29.38
N ILE A 501 -16.42 1.83 -29.68
CA ILE A 501 -15.23 2.52 -30.19
C ILE A 501 -15.38 2.74 -31.70
N VAL A 502 -15.25 4.00 -32.13
CA VAL A 502 -15.39 4.46 -33.53
C VAL A 502 -14.22 5.35 -33.90
N ARG A 503 -13.61 5.14 -35.07
CA ARG A 503 -12.53 6.03 -35.57
C ARG A 503 -13.09 7.34 -36.10
N TYR A 504 -12.41 8.45 -35.82
CA TYR A 504 -12.84 9.78 -36.26
C TYR A 504 -13.04 9.90 -37.77
N LYS A 505 -12.18 9.27 -38.58
CA LYS A 505 -12.30 9.26 -40.05
C LYS A 505 -13.64 8.73 -40.57
N ASN A 506 -14.33 7.90 -39.79
CA ASN A 506 -15.61 7.28 -40.14
C ASN A 506 -16.78 7.87 -39.33
N ALA A 507 -16.55 8.95 -38.56
CA ALA A 507 -17.51 9.56 -37.67
C ALA A 507 -18.26 10.74 -38.33
N ASP A 508 -18.77 10.58 -39.54
CA ASP A 508 -19.49 11.65 -40.25
C ASP A 508 -20.85 11.97 -39.61
N LYS A 509 -21.61 10.94 -39.19
CA LYS A 509 -22.85 11.08 -38.42
C LYS A 509 -22.91 10.00 -37.34
N LEU A 510 -22.97 10.43 -36.09
CA LEU A 510 -23.14 9.54 -34.94
C LEU A 510 -24.63 9.31 -34.68
N ALA A 511 -25.05 8.05 -34.61
CA ALA A 511 -26.44 7.67 -34.33
C ALA A 511 -26.70 7.33 -32.85
N GLN A 512 -25.63 7.07 -32.09
CA GLN A 512 -25.66 6.71 -30.67
C GLN A 512 -24.40 7.25 -29.98
N LEU A 513 -24.42 7.27 -28.65
CA LEU A 513 -23.27 7.65 -27.84
C LEU A 513 -22.07 6.77 -28.21
N SER A 514 -20.94 7.37 -28.59
CA SER A 514 -19.77 6.67 -29.13
C SER A 514 -18.47 7.16 -28.49
N ALA A 515 -17.51 6.24 -28.32
CA ALA A 515 -16.15 6.55 -27.91
C ALA A 515 -15.30 6.81 -29.16
N ILE A 516 -14.82 8.04 -29.35
CA ILE A 516 -14.15 8.43 -30.59
C ILE A 516 -12.63 8.24 -30.45
N LEU A 517 -12.06 7.40 -31.31
CA LEU A 517 -10.61 7.24 -31.46
C LEU A 517 -10.08 8.29 -32.46
N VAL A 518 -9.20 9.16 -31.98
CA VAL A 518 -8.65 10.32 -32.70
C VAL A 518 -7.13 10.24 -32.73
N SER A 519 -6.52 10.50 -33.89
CA SER A 519 -5.06 10.64 -33.99
C SER A 519 -4.59 12.05 -33.57
N LEU A 520 -3.34 12.20 -33.13
CA LEU A 520 -2.80 13.51 -32.74
C LEU A 520 -2.87 14.57 -33.85
N HIS A 521 -2.78 14.16 -35.12
CA HIS A 521 -2.89 15.06 -36.27
C HIS A 521 -4.30 15.59 -36.50
N GLU A 522 -5.31 14.80 -36.13
CA GLU A 522 -6.72 15.14 -36.31
C GLU A 522 -7.30 15.87 -35.09
N PHE A 523 -6.55 15.93 -33.98
CA PHE A 523 -6.98 16.46 -32.69
C PHE A 523 -7.58 17.86 -32.79
N ASP A 524 -6.87 18.83 -33.36
CA ASP A 524 -7.37 20.21 -33.52
C ASP A 524 -8.64 20.26 -34.39
N SER A 525 -8.67 19.48 -35.48
CA SER A 525 -9.81 19.43 -36.39
C SER A 525 -11.05 18.82 -35.72
N PHE A 526 -10.86 17.82 -34.86
CA PHE A 526 -11.93 17.16 -34.11
C PHE A 526 -12.57 18.12 -33.10
N PHE A 527 -11.77 18.81 -32.28
CA PHE A 527 -12.30 19.76 -31.29
C PHE A 527 -12.89 21.02 -31.94
N LEU A 528 -12.36 21.45 -33.09
CA LEU A 528 -12.98 22.51 -33.88
C LEU A 528 -14.35 22.07 -34.41
N ARG A 529 -14.48 20.83 -34.90
CA ARG A 529 -15.78 20.28 -35.32
C ARG A 529 -16.74 20.19 -34.15
N LEU A 530 -16.30 19.68 -33.01
CA LEU A 530 -17.09 19.57 -31.79
C LEU A 530 -17.68 20.91 -31.35
N SER A 531 -16.91 21.99 -31.50
CA SER A 531 -17.37 23.35 -31.15
C SER A 531 -18.39 23.92 -32.13
N ASN A 532 -18.40 23.46 -33.39
CA ASN A 532 -19.26 23.96 -34.46
C ASN A 532 -20.51 23.08 -34.71
N ASP A 533 -20.45 21.79 -34.39
CA ASP A 533 -21.49 20.79 -34.68
C ASP A 533 -22.08 20.22 -33.38
N VAL A 534 -23.16 20.86 -32.91
CA VAL A 534 -23.84 20.52 -31.65
C VAL A 534 -24.47 19.13 -31.69
N ASP A 535 -24.97 18.71 -32.86
CA ASP A 535 -25.58 17.39 -33.04
C ASP A 535 -24.53 16.29 -32.94
N PHE A 536 -23.33 16.51 -33.51
CA PHE A 536 -22.20 15.62 -33.33
C PHE A 536 -21.75 15.57 -31.86
N ALA A 537 -21.58 16.72 -31.21
CA ALA A 537 -21.12 16.81 -29.82
C ALA A 537 -22.01 16.05 -28.83
N LYS A 538 -23.33 16.03 -29.06
CA LYS A 538 -24.30 15.31 -28.22
C LYS A 538 -24.05 13.80 -28.15
N TYR A 539 -23.48 13.21 -29.20
CA TYR A 539 -23.25 11.76 -29.29
C TYR A 539 -21.80 11.36 -28.97
N VAL A 540 -20.95 12.29 -28.57
CA VAL A 540 -19.60 11.99 -28.09
C VAL A 540 -19.67 11.60 -26.61
N GLY A 541 -19.47 10.31 -26.31
CA GLY A 541 -19.44 9.81 -24.94
C GLY A 541 -18.06 9.85 -24.28
N GLY A 542 -17.01 9.86 -25.10
CA GLY A 542 -15.62 9.93 -24.64
C GLY A 542 -14.66 9.95 -25.82
N VAL A 543 -13.43 10.38 -25.58
CA VAL A 543 -12.41 10.52 -26.63
C VAL A 543 -11.14 9.80 -26.22
N LEU A 544 -10.63 8.98 -27.13
CA LEU A 544 -9.40 8.21 -26.98
C LEU A 544 -8.40 8.76 -28.00
N VAL A 545 -7.27 9.26 -27.54
CA VAL A 545 -6.25 9.88 -28.38
C VAL A 545 -5.08 8.93 -28.53
N GLU A 546 -4.73 8.63 -29.78
CA GLU A 546 -3.61 7.74 -30.09
C GLU A 546 -2.27 8.37 -29.70
N SER A 547 -1.35 7.60 -29.13
CA SER A 547 0.06 7.96 -29.08
C SER A 547 0.73 7.63 -30.41
N GLY A 548 1.53 8.56 -30.92
CA GLY A 548 2.18 8.43 -32.23
C GLY A 548 3.70 8.35 -32.11
N THR A 549 4.28 7.24 -32.54
CA THR A 549 5.72 7.09 -32.86
C THR A 549 6.03 7.30 -34.33
N ASP A 550 5.03 7.37 -35.22
CA ASP A 550 5.17 7.62 -36.67
C ASP A 550 5.52 9.08 -37.04
N VAL A 551 6.06 9.83 -36.08
CA VAL A 551 6.07 11.30 -36.02
C VAL A 551 7.40 11.91 -36.51
N GLN A 552 8.26 11.16 -37.18
CA GLN A 552 9.58 11.70 -37.54
C GLN A 552 9.64 12.54 -38.83
N ASN A 553 8.65 12.51 -39.74
CA ASN A 553 8.89 13.10 -41.08
C ASN A 553 7.99 14.25 -41.57
N GLU A 554 6.83 14.59 -41.00
CA GLU A 554 5.98 15.66 -41.59
C GLU A 554 5.12 16.49 -40.61
N LEU A 555 5.55 16.75 -39.38
CA LEU A 555 4.69 17.48 -38.44
C LEU A 555 4.88 19.00 -38.44
N LYS A 556 3.80 19.70 -38.83
CA LYS A 556 3.46 21.02 -38.27
C LYS A 556 3.29 20.83 -36.76
N GLY A 557 4.09 21.53 -35.95
CA GLY A 557 3.96 21.46 -34.50
C GLY A 557 2.54 21.82 -34.05
N VAL A 558 1.96 21.03 -33.14
CA VAL A 558 0.64 21.26 -32.55
C VAL A 558 0.83 21.85 -31.15
N SER A 559 0.07 22.89 -30.81
CA SER A 559 0.01 23.43 -29.46
C SER A 559 -1.45 23.60 -29.03
N MET A 560 -1.82 22.92 -27.94
CA MET A 560 -3.19 22.97 -27.40
C MET A 560 -3.45 24.21 -26.52
N ASP A 561 -2.39 24.95 -26.18
CA ASP A 561 -2.44 26.19 -25.40
C ASP A 561 -2.91 27.40 -26.26
N GLU A 562 -3.19 28.54 -25.64
CA GLU A 562 -3.60 29.77 -26.31
C GLU A 562 -2.47 30.39 -27.13
N LYS A 563 -2.84 31.33 -28.01
CA LYS A 563 -1.87 32.12 -28.77
C LYS A 563 -1.04 33.07 -27.92
N PHE A 564 -1.61 33.52 -26.80
CA PHE A 564 -0.90 34.24 -25.76
C PHE A 564 -1.20 33.57 -24.42
N PRO A 565 -0.37 32.59 -24.02
CA PRO A 565 -0.54 31.93 -22.74
C PRO A 565 -0.57 32.94 -21.58
N GLN A 566 -1.58 32.84 -20.73
CA GLN A 566 -1.72 33.65 -19.50
C GLN A 566 -1.79 35.17 -19.75
N ALA A 567 -2.35 35.59 -20.88
CA ALA A 567 -2.43 37.01 -21.27
C ALA A 567 -3.07 37.92 -20.22
N GLU A 568 -4.05 37.41 -19.45
CA GLU A 568 -4.73 38.13 -18.36
C GLU A 568 -3.80 38.56 -17.21
N PHE A 569 -2.66 37.88 -17.07
CA PHE A 569 -1.64 38.21 -16.08
C PHE A 569 -0.52 39.10 -16.62
N SER A 570 -0.53 39.39 -17.92
CA SER A 570 0.51 40.19 -18.56
C SER A 570 0.45 41.67 -18.11
N PRO A 571 1.59 42.38 -18.08
CA PRO A 571 1.64 43.80 -17.78
C PRO A 571 1.20 44.68 -18.97
N TYR A 572 0.82 44.10 -20.10
CA TYR A 572 0.51 44.82 -21.34
C TYR A 572 -0.97 45.20 -21.41
N LYS A 573 -1.25 46.41 -21.91
CA LYS A 573 -2.63 46.83 -22.22
C LYS A 573 -3.20 46.13 -23.46
N ASN A 574 -2.33 45.68 -24.37
CA ASN A 574 -2.71 44.98 -25.58
C ASN A 574 -2.40 43.49 -25.41
N ILE A 575 -3.44 42.65 -25.49
CA ILE A 575 -3.38 41.18 -25.36
C ILE A 575 -3.41 40.46 -26.71
N SER A 576 -3.32 41.18 -27.84
CA SER A 576 -3.39 40.58 -29.18
C SER A 576 -2.07 40.01 -29.71
N TYR A 577 -1.00 40.05 -28.91
CA TYR A 577 0.30 39.47 -29.27
C TYR A 577 0.22 37.94 -29.35
N GLN A 578 0.94 37.32 -30.29
CA GLN A 578 0.90 35.87 -30.48
C GLN A 578 2.26 35.26 -30.19
N TRP A 579 2.55 35.04 -28.90
CA TRP A 579 3.78 34.37 -28.48
C TRP A 579 3.80 32.88 -28.88
N ASN A 580 2.62 32.30 -29.09
CA ASN A 580 2.41 30.93 -29.51
C ASN A 580 1.47 30.89 -30.74
N PRO A 581 1.93 31.25 -31.95
CA PRO A 581 1.06 31.43 -33.11
C PRO A 581 0.30 30.15 -33.54
N ILE A 582 0.85 28.98 -33.22
CA ILE A 582 0.26 27.66 -33.47
C ILE A 582 -0.70 27.20 -32.34
N GLY A 583 -0.91 28.02 -31.32
CA GLY A 583 -1.80 27.73 -30.20
C GLY A 583 -3.27 27.68 -30.61
N SER A 584 -3.93 26.54 -30.36
CA SER A 584 -5.35 26.33 -30.66
C SER A 584 -6.28 26.74 -29.52
N GLY A 585 -5.78 26.88 -28.29
CA GLY A 585 -6.56 27.26 -27.10
C GLY A 585 -7.53 26.18 -26.59
N ILE A 586 -7.50 24.98 -27.18
CA ILE A 586 -8.40 23.86 -26.85
C ILE A 586 -8.29 23.46 -25.37
N MET A 587 -7.10 23.57 -24.78
CA MET A 587 -6.85 23.23 -23.38
C MET A 587 -7.70 24.01 -22.37
N TRP A 588 -8.15 25.21 -22.72
CA TRP A 588 -8.85 26.12 -21.80
C TRP A 588 -10.37 26.07 -21.91
N ASN A 589 -10.91 25.16 -22.73
CA ASN A 589 -12.34 24.93 -22.86
C ASN A 589 -12.86 23.91 -21.85
N ASN A 590 -14.16 23.93 -21.62
CA ASN A 590 -14.86 22.94 -20.79
C ASN A 590 -15.38 21.79 -21.66
N TYR A 591 -15.07 20.54 -21.27
CA TYR A 591 -15.56 19.33 -21.90
C TYR A 591 -16.30 18.45 -20.89
N ASP A 592 -17.52 18.05 -21.27
CA ASP A 592 -18.45 17.24 -20.47
C ASP A 592 -18.44 15.75 -20.87
N PHE A 593 -17.28 15.29 -21.34
CA PHE A 593 -16.98 13.88 -21.57
C PHE A 593 -15.50 13.61 -21.25
N PRO A 594 -15.13 12.37 -20.89
CA PRO A 594 -13.74 12.00 -20.62
C PRO A 594 -12.89 11.98 -21.89
N VAL A 595 -11.63 12.42 -21.75
CA VAL A 595 -10.62 12.37 -22.82
C VAL A 595 -9.34 11.72 -22.27
N PHE A 596 -8.79 10.74 -22.98
CA PHE A 596 -7.57 10.02 -22.57
C PHE A 596 -6.56 9.98 -23.71
N LEU A 597 -5.28 10.18 -23.38
CA LEU A 597 -4.16 9.89 -24.26
C LEU A 597 -3.64 8.49 -23.99
N LEU A 598 -3.69 7.62 -24.98
CA LEU A 598 -3.32 6.22 -24.85
C LEU A 598 -1.80 6.01 -24.79
N SER A 599 -1.35 4.94 -24.13
CA SER A 599 0.02 4.42 -24.30
C SER A 599 0.21 3.76 -25.67
N ASP A 600 1.47 3.53 -26.09
CA ASP A 600 1.77 2.96 -27.41
C ASP A 600 1.19 1.54 -27.55
N SER A 601 1.25 0.73 -26.49
CA SER A 601 0.67 -0.63 -26.45
C SER A 601 -0.86 -0.62 -26.51
N SER A 602 -1.49 0.30 -25.76
CA SER A 602 -2.94 0.49 -25.73
C SER A 602 -3.49 1.01 -27.06
N THR A 603 -2.74 1.89 -27.73
CA THR A 603 -3.09 2.43 -29.05
C THR A 603 -3.26 1.30 -30.07
N SER A 604 -2.33 0.36 -30.14
CA SER A 604 -2.42 -0.80 -31.05
C SER A 604 -3.64 -1.67 -30.76
N THR A 605 -3.89 -1.96 -29.47
CA THR A 605 -5.06 -2.75 -29.04
C THR A 605 -6.38 -2.09 -29.44
N LEU A 606 -6.53 -0.78 -29.17
CA LEU A 606 -7.79 -0.07 -29.43
C LEU A 606 -8.00 0.20 -30.93
N LYS A 607 -6.93 0.34 -31.71
CA LYS A 607 -7.01 0.37 -33.18
C LYS A 607 -7.62 -0.92 -33.74
N GLU A 608 -7.14 -2.07 -33.28
CA GLU A 608 -7.68 -3.38 -33.68
C GLU A 608 -9.15 -3.52 -33.30
N ALA A 609 -9.51 -3.13 -32.06
CA ALA A 609 -10.90 -3.14 -31.61
C ALA A 609 -11.80 -2.23 -32.46
N ALA A 610 -11.34 -1.03 -32.82
CA ALA A 610 -12.08 -0.11 -33.66
C ALA A 610 -12.28 -0.65 -35.09
N ILE A 611 -11.24 -1.25 -35.70
CA ILE A 611 -11.32 -1.88 -37.02
C ILE A 611 -12.30 -3.07 -37.01
N LYS A 612 -12.29 -3.86 -35.94
CA LYS A 612 -13.20 -4.99 -35.77
C LYS A 612 -14.66 -4.54 -35.66
N ASN A 613 -14.93 -3.45 -34.94
CA ASN A 613 -16.26 -2.85 -34.87
C ASN A 613 -16.75 -2.37 -36.24
N GLU A 614 -15.88 -1.80 -37.07
CA GLU A 614 -16.23 -1.34 -38.42
C GLU A 614 -16.58 -2.49 -39.38
N GLY A 615 -15.89 -3.63 -39.25
CA GLY A 615 -16.14 -4.82 -40.06
C GLY A 615 -17.45 -5.54 -39.74
N ASN A 616 -18.07 -5.25 -38.60
CA ASN A 616 -19.20 -6.01 -38.06
C ASN A 616 -20.54 -5.31 -38.35
N LYS A 617 -21.26 -5.73 -39.41
CA LYS A 617 -22.59 -5.20 -39.77
C LYS A 617 -23.75 -5.71 -38.92
N LYS A 618 -23.49 -6.43 -37.82
CA LYS A 618 -24.54 -6.97 -36.93
C LYS A 618 -25.00 -5.90 -35.93
N ALA A 619 -26.25 -6.01 -35.46
CA ALA A 619 -26.92 -5.01 -34.61
C ALA A 619 -26.30 -4.78 -33.21
N TYR A 620 -25.25 -5.53 -32.82
CA TYR A 620 -24.56 -5.40 -31.54
C TYR A 620 -23.06 -5.20 -31.79
N THR A 621 -22.53 -4.06 -31.34
CA THR A 621 -21.09 -3.77 -31.29
C THR A 621 -20.42 -4.65 -30.24
N THR A 622 -19.28 -5.26 -30.60
CA THR A 622 -18.61 -6.27 -29.78
C THR A 622 -17.62 -5.69 -28.79
N ASP A 623 -16.97 -4.58 -29.14
CA ASP A 623 -15.90 -4.00 -28.34
C ASP A 623 -16.27 -2.56 -27.95
N VAL A 624 -16.45 -2.33 -26.65
CA VAL A 624 -16.87 -1.06 -26.07
C VAL A 624 -15.79 -0.50 -25.15
N ALA A 625 -15.68 0.82 -25.07
CA ALA A 625 -14.88 1.49 -24.07
C ALA A 625 -15.77 1.81 -22.86
N GLU A 626 -15.34 1.36 -21.68
CA GLU A 626 -15.89 1.78 -20.40
C GLU A 626 -14.96 2.83 -19.78
N PHE A 627 -15.49 4.02 -19.50
CA PHE A 627 -14.76 5.08 -18.81
C PHE A 627 -15.15 5.08 -17.34
N ASP A 628 -14.21 4.68 -16.47
CA ASP A 628 -14.41 4.69 -15.03
C ASP A 628 -14.22 6.11 -14.45
N LEU A 629 -14.95 6.41 -13.37
CA LEU A 629 -15.36 7.73 -12.88
C LEU A 629 -14.25 8.60 -12.24
N VAL A 630 -13.01 8.53 -12.73
CA VAL A 630 -11.86 9.20 -12.09
C VAL A 630 -11.86 10.73 -12.28
N MET A 631 -12.69 11.28 -13.19
CA MET A 631 -12.67 12.72 -13.49
C MET A 631 -13.73 13.57 -12.77
N GLN A 632 -14.56 12.99 -11.90
CA GLN A 632 -15.61 13.73 -11.18
C GLN A 632 -15.25 13.88 -9.70
N THR A 633 -14.33 14.81 -9.38
CA THR A 633 -13.96 15.08 -7.97
C THR A 633 -14.99 15.95 -7.24
N THR A 634 -15.86 16.66 -7.99
CA THR A 634 -16.82 17.60 -7.41
C THR A 634 -18.26 17.07 -7.39
N LYS A 635 -19.06 17.58 -6.46
CA LYS A 635 -20.50 17.24 -6.39
C LYS A 635 -21.21 17.79 -7.62
N SER A 636 -22.28 17.11 -8.04
CA SER A 636 -23.18 17.60 -9.09
C SER A 636 -23.70 19.00 -8.72
N GLY A 637 -23.29 20.02 -9.50
CA GLY A 637 -23.65 21.43 -9.29
C GLY A 637 -22.49 22.35 -8.89
N THR A 638 -21.34 21.83 -8.46
CA THR A 638 -20.16 22.64 -8.13
C THR A 638 -19.45 23.07 -9.42
N ARG A 639 -19.46 24.37 -9.74
CA ARG A 639 -18.95 24.91 -11.02
C ARG A 639 -17.79 25.90 -10.91
N ASP A 640 -17.37 26.19 -9.69
CA ASP A 640 -16.37 27.21 -9.41
C ASP A 640 -15.50 26.81 -8.21
N SER A 641 -14.36 27.47 -8.11
CA SER A 641 -13.36 27.18 -7.07
C SER A 641 -13.85 27.54 -5.66
N GLU A 642 -14.69 28.57 -5.50
CA GLU A 642 -15.17 29.02 -4.19
C GLU A 642 -16.11 27.99 -3.56
N SER A 643 -17.12 27.56 -4.34
CA SER A 643 -18.07 26.51 -3.97
C SER A 643 -17.34 25.21 -3.67
N CYS A 644 -16.38 24.83 -4.52
CA CYS A 644 -15.63 23.59 -4.38
C CYS A 644 -14.76 23.54 -3.11
N LEU A 645 -14.05 24.63 -2.80
CA LEU A 645 -13.24 24.73 -1.59
C LEU A 645 -14.10 24.76 -0.33
N LYS A 646 -15.26 25.43 -0.35
CA LYS A 646 -16.22 25.42 0.78
C LYS A 646 -16.78 24.03 1.04
N GLU A 647 -17.00 23.24 0.00
CA GLU A 647 -17.54 21.89 0.10
C GLU A 647 -16.49 20.82 0.43
N GLY A 648 -15.20 21.14 0.33
CA GLY A 648 -14.08 20.22 0.55
C GLY A 648 -13.93 19.16 -0.55
N THR A 649 -14.33 19.47 -1.79
CA THR A 649 -14.34 18.52 -2.92
C THR A 649 -13.18 18.71 -3.91
N CYS A 650 -12.33 19.72 -3.70
CA CYS A 650 -11.09 19.92 -4.45
C CYS A 650 -9.98 20.49 -3.57
N LEU A 651 -8.77 20.50 -4.14
CA LEU A 651 -7.57 21.08 -3.54
C LEU A 651 -7.09 22.27 -4.38
N PRO A 652 -6.51 23.31 -3.74
CA PRO A 652 -5.79 24.35 -4.46
C PRO A 652 -4.65 23.76 -5.29
N LEU A 653 -4.49 24.23 -6.52
CA LEU A 653 -3.32 23.91 -7.34
C LEU A 653 -2.11 24.67 -6.81
N GLY A 654 -0.98 23.98 -6.62
CA GLY A 654 0.23 24.59 -6.11
C GLY A 654 1.36 23.60 -5.89
N GLY A 655 2.47 24.11 -5.38
CA GLY A 655 3.70 23.38 -5.09
C GLY A 655 4.66 24.24 -4.28
N TYR A 656 5.91 23.77 -4.12
CA TYR A 656 6.95 24.50 -3.42
C TYR A 656 7.98 25.04 -4.41
N SER A 657 8.08 26.37 -4.49
CA SER A 657 9.21 27.04 -5.13
C SER A 657 10.47 26.86 -4.27
N VAL A 658 11.62 26.78 -4.91
CA VAL A 658 12.92 26.57 -4.25
C VAL A 658 13.82 27.76 -4.53
N TRP A 659 14.52 28.25 -3.51
CA TRP A 659 15.53 29.29 -3.71
C TRP A 659 16.80 29.02 -2.91
N SER A 660 17.91 29.58 -3.39
CA SER A 660 19.23 29.50 -2.76
C SER A 660 20.00 30.79 -3.03
N ALA A 661 21.03 31.08 -2.24
CA ALA A 661 21.83 32.30 -2.37
C ALA A 661 23.34 32.03 -2.28
N LEU A 662 24.11 32.80 -3.07
CA LEU A 662 25.56 32.81 -3.07
C LEU A 662 26.06 34.27 -2.92
N PRO A 663 26.84 34.59 -1.88
CA PRO A 663 27.14 33.77 -0.69
C PRO A 663 25.87 33.52 0.19
N PRO A 664 25.91 32.53 1.11
CA PRO A 664 24.78 32.20 1.99
C PRO A 664 24.28 33.40 2.79
N VAL A 665 22.95 33.53 2.92
CA VAL A 665 22.33 34.64 3.65
C VAL A 665 22.55 34.45 5.15
N ASN A 666 23.23 35.39 5.82
CA ASN A 666 23.42 35.33 7.26
C ASN A 666 22.27 36.04 7.99
N THR A 667 21.36 35.28 8.62
CA THR A 667 20.20 35.80 9.34
C THR A 667 20.53 36.35 10.74
N SER A 668 21.78 36.22 11.19
CA SER A 668 22.21 36.58 12.56
C SER A 668 22.90 37.95 12.69
N SER A 669 23.32 38.56 11.58
CA SER A 669 24.05 39.83 11.58
C SER A 669 23.21 40.94 10.94
N SER A 670 23.00 42.03 11.68
CA SER A 670 22.37 43.27 11.20
C SER A 670 23.27 44.11 10.28
N ASP A 671 24.35 43.55 9.73
CA ASP A 671 25.41 44.30 9.04
C ASP A 671 25.50 43.96 7.55
N SER A 672 25.30 45.01 6.75
CA SER A 672 25.46 45.12 5.29
C SER A 672 24.50 44.28 4.42
N SER A 673 23.37 44.90 4.06
CA SER A 673 22.46 44.34 3.07
C SER A 673 23.00 44.55 1.65
N LYS A 674 23.69 43.54 1.10
CA LYS A 674 24.21 43.59 -0.28
C LYS A 674 23.05 43.69 -1.28
N HIS A 675 23.27 44.40 -2.38
CA HIS A 675 22.34 44.41 -3.50
C HIS A 675 22.20 43.00 -4.11
N ILE A 676 20.99 42.64 -4.52
CA ILE A 676 20.60 41.29 -4.93
C ILE A 676 20.43 41.20 -6.45
N ILE A 677 21.00 40.17 -7.06
CA ILE A 677 20.70 39.72 -8.43
C ILE A 677 19.89 38.43 -8.35
N LEU A 678 18.67 38.44 -8.87
CA LEU A 678 17.77 37.29 -8.87
C LEU A 678 17.89 36.54 -10.20
N ALA A 679 18.36 35.29 -10.17
CA ALA A 679 18.41 34.41 -11.33
C ALA A 679 17.27 33.39 -11.24
N VAL A 680 16.37 33.39 -12.22
CA VAL A 680 15.05 32.72 -12.14
C VAL A 680 14.88 31.70 -13.25
N ALA A 681 14.22 30.57 -12.94
CA ALA A 681 13.66 29.65 -13.92
C ALA A 681 12.32 29.09 -13.42
N SER A 682 11.47 28.60 -14.33
CA SER A 682 10.25 27.87 -14.00
C SER A 682 10.53 26.35 -13.93
N MET A 683 9.70 25.62 -13.19
CA MET A 683 9.82 24.17 -13.02
C MET A 683 8.67 23.38 -13.66
N ASP A 684 7.49 23.99 -13.78
CA ASP A 684 6.28 23.34 -14.25
C ASP A 684 5.93 23.67 -15.71
N SER A 685 5.32 22.70 -16.39
CA SER A 685 4.71 22.88 -17.72
C SER A 685 3.21 22.61 -17.68
N ALA A 686 2.51 23.12 -18.67
CA ALA A 686 1.09 22.83 -18.93
C ALA A 686 0.96 21.82 -20.07
N SER A 687 -0.01 20.91 -19.94
CA SER A 687 -0.40 19.95 -20.96
C SER A 687 -1.89 19.66 -20.83
N PHE A 688 -2.55 19.36 -21.95
CA PHE A 688 -3.93 18.89 -21.97
C PHE A 688 -4.09 17.58 -21.19
N PHE A 689 -3.05 16.73 -21.21
CA PHE A 689 -2.95 15.50 -20.44
C PHE A 689 -1.95 15.70 -19.31
N ARG A 690 -2.43 15.98 -18.10
CA ARG A 690 -1.62 16.49 -16.98
C ARG A 690 -0.46 15.57 -16.60
N ASP A 691 -0.73 14.27 -16.61
CA ASP A 691 0.25 13.23 -16.26
C ASP A 691 1.32 13.02 -17.34
N LYS A 692 1.16 13.65 -18.51
CA LYS A 692 2.14 13.69 -19.60
C LYS A 692 2.55 15.13 -19.92
N SER A 693 3.15 15.80 -18.93
CA SER A 693 3.65 17.18 -18.99
C SER A 693 5.18 17.23 -18.98
N LEU A 694 5.81 16.77 -20.07
CA LEU A 694 7.28 16.66 -20.16
C LEU A 694 7.99 18.02 -20.18
N GLY A 695 7.41 19.06 -20.80
CA GLY A 695 7.97 20.40 -20.78
C GLY A 695 9.44 20.54 -21.22
N ALA A 696 9.91 19.71 -22.16
CA ALA A 696 11.34 19.59 -22.48
C ALA A 696 11.98 20.91 -22.94
N ASP A 697 11.32 21.64 -23.85
CA ASP A 697 11.77 22.95 -24.29
C ASP A 697 11.37 24.05 -23.30
N SER A 698 10.15 23.99 -22.76
CA SER A 698 9.61 24.91 -21.75
C SER A 698 8.95 24.10 -20.64
N PRO A 699 9.45 24.07 -19.38
CA PRO A 699 10.48 24.91 -18.75
C PRO A 699 11.84 24.23 -18.49
N ILE A 700 11.96 22.93 -18.76
CA ILE A 700 13.08 22.10 -18.26
C ILE A 700 14.42 22.59 -18.80
N SER A 701 14.48 23.02 -20.06
CA SER A 701 15.74 23.51 -20.65
C SER A 701 16.31 24.73 -19.92
N GLY A 702 15.45 25.66 -19.49
CA GLY A 702 15.84 26.84 -18.71
C GLY A 702 16.29 26.47 -17.31
N LEU A 703 15.55 25.57 -16.65
CA LEU A 703 15.90 25.03 -15.33
C LEU A 703 17.28 24.34 -15.34
N ILE A 704 17.51 23.43 -16.28
CA ILE A 704 18.80 22.72 -16.41
C ILE A 704 19.93 23.74 -16.62
N SER A 705 19.72 24.74 -17.48
CA SER A 705 20.73 25.77 -17.76
C SER A 705 21.06 26.60 -16.51
N LEU A 706 20.05 26.95 -15.70
CA LEU A 706 20.25 27.64 -14.44
C LEU A 706 21.00 26.78 -13.43
N LEU A 707 20.65 25.50 -13.30
CA LEU A 707 21.33 24.58 -12.37
C LEU A 707 22.79 24.36 -12.75
N VAL A 708 23.10 24.24 -14.04
CA VAL A 708 24.49 24.16 -14.53
C VAL A 708 25.26 25.44 -14.23
N ALA A 709 24.62 26.62 -14.39
CA ALA A 709 25.25 27.88 -14.02
C ALA A 709 25.53 27.98 -12.52
N VAL A 710 24.61 27.50 -11.66
CA VAL A 710 24.80 27.42 -10.20
C VAL A 710 25.97 26.51 -9.85
N ASP A 711 26.05 25.31 -10.42
CA ASP A 711 27.15 24.37 -10.18
C ASP A 711 28.50 24.97 -10.60
N ALA A 712 28.57 25.61 -11.77
CA ALA A 712 29.78 26.26 -12.24
C ALA A 712 30.21 27.43 -11.34
N LEU A 713 29.27 28.27 -10.89
CA LEU A 713 29.57 29.42 -10.01
C LEU A 713 29.98 29.00 -8.61
N SER A 714 29.40 27.91 -8.08
CA SER A 714 29.71 27.40 -6.74
C SER A 714 31.18 27.00 -6.55
N ARG A 715 31.90 26.71 -7.64
CA ARG A 715 33.30 26.25 -7.62
C ARG A 715 34.32 27.38 -7.73
N VAL A 716 33.90 28.59 -8.07
CA VAL A 716 34.80 29.66 -8.54
C VAL A 716 34.75 30.90 -7.66
N VAL A 717 33.70 31.09 -6.86
CA VAL A 717 33.39 32.41 -6.31
C VAL A 717 33.15 32.39 -4.80
N ASP A 718 34.10 32.93 -4.04
CA ASP A 718 34.03 33.04 -2.57
C ASP A 718 33.66 34.46 -2.07
N ASP A 719 33.93 35.52 -2.84
CA ASP A 719 33.62 36.90 -2.43
C ASP A 719 33.00 37.73 -3.57
N LEU A 720 31.69 37.96 -3.47
CA LEU A 720 30.92 38.77 -4.42
C LEU A 720 30.50 40.08 -3.79
N GLY A 721 30.69 41.18 -4.53
CA GLY A 721 30.20 42.52 -4.16
C GLY A 721 28.67 42.64 -4.18
N LYS A 722 27.96 41.71 -4.81
CA LYS A 722 26.49 41.59 -4.83
C LYS A 722 26.07 40.18 -4.42
N GLN A 723 24.86 40.04 -3.90
CA GLN A 723 24.30 38.74 -3.54
C GLN A 723 23.59 38.13 -4.74
N LEU A 724 23.96 36.91 -5.14
CA LEU A 724 23.24 36.17 -6.18
C LEU A 724 22.21 35.27 -5.52
N VAL A 725 20.95 35.37 -5.96
CA VAL A 725 19.86 34.54 -5.45
C VAL A 725 19.26 33.79 -6.62
N PHE A 726 19.28 32.47 -6.54
CA PHE A 726 18.73 31.57 -7.54
C PHE A 726 17.34 31.12 -7.10
N VAL A 727 16.34 31.25 -7.95
CA VAL A 727 14.95 30.88 -7.65
C VAL A 727 14.37 30.01 -8.75
N ILE A 728 13.73 28.93 -8.35
CA ILE A 728 13.00 28.02 -9.22
C ILE A 728 11.53 28.09 -8.81
N PHE A 729 10.69 28.65 -9.68
CA PHE A 729 9.27 28.84 -9.40
C PHE A 729 8.42 27.66 -9.84
N THR A 730 7.43 27.33 -9.01
CA THR A 730 6.40 26.32 -9.31
C THR A 730 5.03 26.95 -9.47
N GLY A 731 4.23 26.44 -10.40
CA GLY A 731 2.90 26.96 -10.71
C GLY A 731 2.95 28.16 -11.67
N GLU A 732 4.05 28.31 -12.42
CA GLU A 732 4.21 29.39 -13.40
C GLU A 732 3.34 29.19 -14.63
N ALA A 733 2.98 27.95 -14.97
CA ALA A 733 2.04 27.66 -16.06
C ALA A 733 0.57 28.00 -15.70
N TRP A 734 0.28 28.30 -14.43
CA TRP A 734 -1.06 28.40 -13.86
C TRP A 734 -1.38 29.76 -13.24
N GLY A 735 -1.02 30.84 -13.93
CA GLY A 735 -1.25 32.21 -13.49
C GLY A 735 -0.12 32.76 -12.61
N PHE A 736 1.11 32.33 -12.87
CA PHE A 736 2.32 32.76 -12.17
C PHE A 736 2.21 32.61 -10.64
N LEU A 737 1.65 31.48 -10.17
CA LEU A 737 1.32 31.28 -8.75
C LEU A 737 2.55 31.38 -7.86
N GLY A 738 3.66 30.75 -8.26
CA GLY A 738 4.90 30.71 -7.50
C GLY A 738 5.53 32.08 -7.35
N SER A 739 5.75 32.78 -8.46
CA SER A 739 6.39 34.11 -8.46
C SER A 739 5.51 35.18 -7.79
N ARG A 740 4.18 35.12 -7.96
CA ARG A 740 3.25 36.01 -7.23
C ARG A 740 3.24 35.74 -5.73
N ARG A 741 3.24 34.47 -5.33
CA ARG A 741 3.29 34.09 -3.91
C ARG A 741 4.61 34.53 -3.26
N PHE A 742 5.73 34.32 -3.95
CA PHE A 742 7.05 34.78 -3.51
C PHE A 742 7.09 36.31 -3.30
N LEU A 743 6.52 37.08 -4.23
CA LEU A 743 6.42 38.53 -4.09
C LEU A 743 5.57 38.98 -2.91
N LEU A 744 4.49 38.26 -2.61
CA LEU A 744 3.64 38.51 -1.44
C LEU A 744 4.39 38.19 -0.15
N GLU A 745 5.13 37.08 -0.12
CA GLU A 745 5.92 36.67 1.05
C GLU A 745 7.07 37.65 1.33
N LEU A 746 7.67 38.23 0.30
CA LEU A 746 8.65 39.32 0.43
C LEU A 746 8.05 40.58 1.05
N ASP A 747 6.81 40.94 0.71
CA ASP A 747 6.15 42.12 1.31
C ASP A 747 5.73 41.88 2.75
N GLN A 748 5.36 40.64 3.08
CA GLN A 748 4.96 40.23 4.42
C GLN A 748 6.15 39.93 5.35
N ASN A 749 7.38 39.96 4.82
CA ASN A 749 8.60 39.51 5.53
C ASN A 749 8.41 38.11 6.15
N SER A 750 7.86 37.18 5.36
CA SER A 750 7.63 35.80 5.79
C SER A 750 8.95 35.08 6.09
N ASP A 751 8.93 34.14 7.03
CA ASP A 751 10.07 33.29 7.38
C ASP A 751 10.66 32.55 6.16
N ALA A 752 9.83 32.25 5.15
CA ALA A 752 10.22 31.53 3.94
C ALA A 752 11.22 32.28 3.04
N VAL A 753 11.26 33.62 3.14
CA VAL A 753 12.14 34.51 2.35
C VAL A 753 13.03 35.36 3.27
N ASN A 754 13.22 34.90 4.51
CA ASN A 754 13.95 35.64 5.52
C ASN A 754 15.38 35.98 5.04
N GLY A 755 15.76 37.24 5.20
CA GLY A 755 17.03 37.79 4.74
C GLY A 755 17.04 38.31 3.29
N LEU A 756 15.94 38.18 2.54
CA LEU A 756 15.75 38.86 1.25
C LEU A 756 14.88 40.10 1.45
N ASN A 757 15.24 41.21 0.80
CA ASN A 757 14.45 42.44 0.82
C ASN A 757 14.17 42.90 -0.62
N SER A 758 12.90 43.17 -0.92
CA SER A 758 12.45 43.58 -2.26
C SER A 758 13.12 44.88 -2.74
N SER A 759 13.46 45.80 -1.82
CA SER A 759 14.14 47.06 -2.15
C SER A 759 15.61 46.93 -2.56
N LEU A 760 16.23 45.78 -2.27
CA LEU A 760 17.64 45.51 -2.59
C LEU A 760 17.81 44.74 -3.90
N ILE A 761 16.71 44.33 -4.54
CA ILE A 761 16.74 43.61 -5.81
C ILE A 761 17.12 44.60 -6.92
N ASP A 762 18.37 44.49 -7.38
CA ASP A 762 18.93 45.34 -8.44
C ASP A 762 18.57 44.84 -9.83
N MET A 763 18.42 43.52 -9.99
CA MET A 763 18.25 42.89 -11.29
C MET A 763 17.57 41.55 -11.18
N ILE A 764 16.72 41.25 -12.15
CA ILE A 764 16.16 39.91 -12.34
C ILE A 764 16.60 39.39 -13.71
N LEU A 765 17.20 38.21 -13.73
CA LEU A 765 17.62 37.46 -14.91
C LEU A 765 16.82 36.16 -14.96
N GLU A 766 15.92 36.01 -15.92
CA GLU A 766 15.19 34.75 -16.09
C GLU A 766 15.69 33.99 -17.32
N VAL A 767 15.88 32.67 -17.15
CA VAL A 767 16.29 31.76 -18.22
C VAL A 767 15.09 30.92 -18.63
N GLY A 768 14.57 31.17 -19.83
CA GLY A 768 13.40 30.50 -20.39
C GLY A 768 13.75 29.29 -21.26
N SER A 769 12.95 29.08 -22.31
CA SER A 769 13.20 28.04 -23.30
C SER A 769 14.50 28.32 -24.05
N VAL A 770 15.52 27.49 -23.84
CA VAL A 770 16.83 27.58 -24.52
C VAL A 770 17.22 26.28 -25.24
N GLY A 771 16.42 25.21 -25.08
CA GLY A 771 16.76 23.86 -25.54
C GLY A 771 16.71 23.65 -27.06
N LYS A 772 15.77 24.30 -27.77
CA LYS A 772 15.64 24.15 -29.24
C LYS A 772 16.79 24.71 -30.07
N GLY A 773 17.68 25.53 -29.51
CA GLY A 773 18.83 26.07 -30.26
C GLY A 773 19.83 25.00 -30.72
N PHE A 774 19.93 23.89 -30.00
CA PHE A 774 20.86 22.81 -30.35
C PHE A 774 20.29 21.80 -31.34
N SER A 775 18.98 21.53 -31.32
CA SER A 775 18.37 20.50 -32.17
C SER A 775 18.18 20.93 -33.63
N GLN A 776 18.05 22.23 -33.89
CA GLN A 776 17.82 22.80 -35.23
C GLN A 776 19.08 23.43 -35.87
N GLY A 777 20.25 23.34 -35.21
CA GLY A 777 21.52 23.86 -35.71
C GLY A 777 21.69 25.38 -35.62
N THR A 778 20.71 26.11 -35.09
CA THR A 778 20.70 27.58 -34.92
C THR A 778 21.12 27.99 -33.51
N LYS A 779 22.31 28.58 -33.39
CA LYS A 779 22.94 28.93 -32.10
C LYS A 779 22.63 30.36 -31.62
N SER A 780 21.52 30.95 -32.05
CA SER A 780 21.14 32.34 -31.76
C SER A 780 20.15 32.44 -30.60
N PHE A 781 20.50 33.21 -29.58
CA PHE A 781 19.68 33.52 -28.41
C PHE A 781 19.27 34.99 -28.41
N PHE A 782 18.09 35.28 -27.86
CA PHE A 782 17.50 36.62 -27.82
C PHE A 782 17.28 37.09 -26.39
N ALA A 783 17.78 38.29 -26.09
CA ALA A 783 17.55 38.96 -24.83
C ALA A 783 16.33 39.88 -24.95
N HIS A 784 15.31 39.64 -24.12
CA HIS A 784 14.10 40.43 -24.01
C HIS A 784 14.17 41.34 -22.78
N THR A 785 13.86 42.63 -22.97
CA THR A 785 13.88 43.64 -21.91
C THR A 785 12.61 44.45 -21.92
N THR A 786 12.12 44.87 -20.76
CA THR A 786 10.98 45.79 -20.66
C THR A 786 11.32 47.24 -20.96
N GLN A 787 12.48 47.72 -20.48
CA GLN A 787 12.99 49.08 -20.69
C GLN A 787 14.52 49.06 -20.72
N VAL A 788 15.12 49.91 -21.55
CA VAL A 788 16.57 50.09 -21.63
C VAL A 788 17.03 50.89 -20.42
N SER A 789 17.53 50.21 -19.40
CA SER A 789 18.19 50.79 -18.22
C SER A 789 19.72 50.62 -18.31
N ALA A 790 20.46 51.40 -17.50
CA ALA A 790 21.92 51.24 -17.41
C ALA A 790 22.31 49.80 -16.99
N ALA A 791 21.57 49.22 -16.05
CA ALA A 791 21.80 47.86 -15.56
C ALA A 791 21.52 46.79 -16.63
N THR A 792 20.43 46.90 -17.40
CA THR A 792 20.13 45.95 -18.50
C THR A 792 21.17 46.02 -19.62
N ASN A 793 21.67 47.21 -19.94
CA ASN A 793 22.74 47.38 -20.93
C ASN A 793 24.07 46.81 -20.44
N GLU A 794 24.39 46.99 -19.15
CA GLU A 794 25.58 46.42 -18.54
C GLU A 794 25.57 44.89 -18.60
N THR A 795 24.44 44.26 -18.26
CA THR A 795 24.27 42.80 -18.30
C THR A 795 24.29 42.26 -19.73
N LEU A 796 23.64 42.95 -20.67
CA LEU A 796 23.72 42.59 -22.08
C LEU A 796 25.16 42.66 -22.60
N ASN A 797 25.90 43.71 -22.23
CA ASN A 797 27.31 43.83 -22.58
C ASN A 797 28.16 42.73 -21.92
N ALA A 798 27.84 42.35 -20.69
CA ALA A 798 28.49 41.21 -20.02
C ALA A 798 28.24 39.89 -20.75
N LEU A 799 27.00 39.64 -21.19
CA LEU A 799 26.64 38.47 -22.00
C LEU A 799 27.37 38.46 -23.35
N LYS A 800 27.46 39.60 -24.03
CA LYS A 800 28.24 39.72 -25.27
C LYS A 800 29.74 39.50 -25.05
N ARG A 801 30.30 39.98 -23.93
CA ARG A 801 31.70 39.67 -23.56
C ARG A 801 31.90 38.17 -23.32
N ALA A 802 30.97 37.51 -22.63
CA ALA A 802 31.00 36.07 -22.43
C ALA A 802 30.90 35.31 -23.76
N GLN A 803 30.03 35.76 -24.67
CA GLN A 803 29.93 35.24 -26.04
C GLN A 803 31.28 35.35 -26.78
N HIS A 804 31.95 36.51 -26.72
CA HIS A 804 33.27 36.68 -27.33
C HIS A 804 34.35 35.78 -26.73
N SER A 805 34.26 35.42 -25.45
CA SER A 805 35.18 34.47 -24.81
C SER A 805 34.95 33.02 -25.24
N LEU A 806 33.79 32.72 -25.83
CA LEU A 806 33.34 31.37 -26.21
C LEU A 806 33.40 31.15 -27.74
N GLN A 807 34.25 31.89 -28.46
CA GLN A 807 34.33 31.91 -29.94
C GLN A 807 34.44 30.54 -30.63
N SER A 808 34.89 29.47 -29.95
CA SER A 808 34.91 28.10 -30.48
C SER A 808 33.52 27.42 -30.54
N SER A 809 32.50 28.01 -29.91
CA SER A 809 31.18 27.38 -29.70
C SER A 809 30.12 27.80 -30.73
N GLY A 810 30.32 28.92 -31.44
CA GLY A 810 29.40 29.45 -32.44
C GLY A 810 28.08 30.02 -31.88
N ILE A 811 28.03 30.43 -30.61
CA ILE A 811 26.84 30.99 -29.95
C ILE A 811 26.69 32.48 -30.29
N ASP A 812 25.48 32.93 -30.64
CA ASP A 812 25.16 34.33 -30.90
C ASP A 812 24.08 34.87 -29.97
N ILE A 813 24.32 35.99 -29.28
CA ILE A 813 23.34 36.61 -28.37
C ILE A 813 22.97 38.00 -28.90
N SER A 814 21.71 38.17 -29.30
CA SER A 814 21.18 39.41 -29.85
C SER A 814 20.03 39.97 -29.01
N MET A 815 19.74 41.26 -29.18
CA MET A 815 18.56 41.87 -28.57
C MET A 815 17.31 41.52 -29.38
N ALA A 816 16.20 41.28 -28.68
CA ALA A 816 14.90 41.14 -29.33
C ALA A 816 14.56 42.38 -30.19
N ASN A 817 13.85 42.15 -31.29
CA ASN A 817 13.51 43.19 -32.27
C ASN A 817 12.66 44.32 -31.66
N ALA A 818 12.75 45.55 -32.20
CA ALA A 818 12.01 46.73 -31.73
C ALA A 818 10.49 46.62 -31.90
N SER A 819 10.00 45.71 -32.75
CA SER A 819 8.57 45.39 -32.90
C SER A 819 8.03 44.43 -31.82
N ASN A 820 8.89 43.99 -30.88
CA ASN A 820 8.51 43.09 -29.80
C ASN A 820 7.71 43.84 -28.71
N PRO A 821 6.58 43.30 -28.21
CA PRO A 821 5.86 43.87 -27.06
C PRO A 821 6.64 43.98 -25.75
N GLY A 822 7.77 43.28 -25.61
CA GLY A 822 8.61 43.29 -24.41
C GLY A 822 9.07 41.88 -24.02
N ILE A 823 8.69 41.46 -22.82
CA ILE A 823 8.99 40.16 -22.22
C ILE A 823 7.90 39.11 -22.55
N PRO A 824 8.26 37.89 -23.00
CA PRO A 824 7.32 36.78 -23.21
C PRO A 824 6.67 36.28 -21.91
N PRO A 825 5.64 35.41 -21.98
CA PRO A 825 5.04 34.79 -20.81
C PRO A 825 6.10 34.14 -19.93
N SER A 826 6.29 34.68 -18.73
CA SER A 826 7.44 34.40 -17.86
C SER A 826 7.17 34.90 -16.44
N SER A 827 7.93 34.38 -15.47
CA SER A 827 7.82 34.79 -14.06
C SER A 827 8.03 36.29 -13.88
N LEU A 828 8.87 36.90 -14.71
CA LEU A 828 9.09 38.35 -14.76
C LEU A 828 7.81 39.17 -14.90
N MET A 829 6.75 38.65 -15.54
CA MET A 829 5.47 39.37 -15.63
C MET A 829 4.88 39.71 -14.24
N ALA A 830 5.02 38.81 -13.26
CA ALA A 830 4.55 39.04 -11.91
C ALA A 830 5.30 40.20 -11.23
N PHE A 831 6.62 40.26 -11.43
CA PHE A 831 7.47 41.34 -10.90
C PHE A 831 7.14 42.68 -11.54
N LEU A 832 6.95 42.71 -12.86
CA LEU A 832 6.62 43.94 -13.60
C LEU A 832 5.26 44.51 -13.21
N ARG A 833 4.28 43.65 -12.96
CA ARG A 833 2.93 44.07 -12.57
C ARG A 833 2.92 44.77 -11.20
N LYS A 834 3.70 44.27 -10.23
CA LYS A 834 3.88 44.91 -8.91
C LYS A 834 4.55 46.29 -9.01
N VAL A 835 5.47 46.44 -9.97
CA VAL A 835 6.20 47.70 -10.21
C VAL A 835 5.32 48.79 -10.83
N CYS A 836 4.19 48.46 -11.46
CA CYS A 836 3.21 49.47 -11.91
C CYS A 836 2.51 50.19 -10.74
N ASP A 837 2.47 49.57 -9.55
CA ASP A 837 1.79 50.12 -8.36
C ASP A 837 2.74 50.83 -7.37
N THR A 838 4.06 50.80 -7.59
CA THR A 838 5.08 51.36 -6.67
C THR A 838 6.11 52.26 -7.39
N VAL A 839 6.66 53.26 -6.68
CA VAL A 839 7.54 54.32 -7.25
C VAL A 839 8.95 53.80 -7.62
N THR A 840 9.37 52.65 -7.09
CA THR A 840 10.69 52.03 -7.34
C THR A 840 10.61 50.96 -8.44
N ARG A 841 11.22 51.23 -9.60
CA ARG A 841 11.26 50.31 -10.75
C ARG A 841 12.48 49.40 -10.71
N ILE A 842 12.27 48.09 -10.60
CA ILE A 842 13.33 47.06 -10.68
C ILE A 842 13.56 46.67 -12.16
N PRO A 843 14.78 46.73 -12.70
CA PRO A 843 15.07 46.31 -14.07
C PRO A 843 15.13 44.78 -14.21
N GLY A 844 14.50 44.22 -15.26
CA GLY A 844 14.46 42.79 -15.54
C GLY A 844 14.93 42.45 -16.96
N LEU A 845 15.67 41.35 -17.10
CA LEU A 845 16.20 40.80 -18.34
C LEU A 845 15.75 39.34 -18.48
N TYR A 846 15.11 38.99 -19.58
CA TYR A 846 14.70 37.62 -19.90
C TYR A 846 15.54 37.08 -21.06
N LEU A 847 16.20 35.94 -20.86
CA LEU A 847 16.94 35.26 -21.91
C LEU A 847 16.09 34.14 -22.51
N TYR A 848 15.88 34.22 -23.82
CA TYR A 848 15.00 33.34 -24.57
C TYR A 848 15.62 32.84 -25.86
N TYR A 849 15.21 31.67 -26.31
CA TYR A 849 15.38 31.19 -27.67
C TYR A 849 14.03 31.24 -28.41
N THR A 850 13.92 32.04 -29.49
CA THR A 850 12.77 32.02 -30.40
C THR A 850 13.12 31.35 -31.73
N TYR A 851 12.23 30.44 -32.18
CA TYR A 851 12.13 29.97 -33.56
C TYR A 851 11.05 30.70 -34.40
N TYR A 852 10.29 31.65 -33.85
CA TYR A 852 9.18 32.28 -34.59
C TYR A 852 9.37 33.78 -34.81
N ASN A 853 9.40 34.15 -36.09
CA ASN A 853 9.47 35.49 -36.64
C ASN A 853 8.54 36.47 -35.91
N TYR A 854 9.14 37.30 -35.05
CA TYR A 854 8.77 38.72 -35.01
C TYR A 854 9.99 39.57 -35.42
N MET A 855 10.62 39.16 -36.51
CA MET A 855 11.06 40.05 -37.59
C MET A 855 10.23 39.65 -38.80
N LEU A 856 9.15 40.40 -39.09
CA LEU A 856 8.33 40.31 -40.31
C LEU A 856 7.56 39.00 -40.57
#